data_AF-A0A9P9I3I2-F1
#
_entry.id   AF-A0A9P9I3I2-F1
#
_cell.length_a   1.000
_cell.length_b   1.000
_cell.length_c   1.000
_cell.angle_alpha   90.00
_cell.angle_beta   90.00
_cell.angle_gamma   90.00
#
_symmetry.space_group_name_H-M   'P 1'
#
loop_
_entity.id
_entity.type
_entity.pdbx_description
1 polymer ?
#
loop_
_entity_poly.entity_id
_entity_poly.type
_entity_poly.pdbx_seq_one_letter_code
_entity_poly.pdbx_strand_id
1 'polypeptide(L)'
;MTFHISPTLNTEDRCNLVSLLFANGGRQVLLGAAKVIITDTNTFPGWETVKPDVIVVTPEWLNRSLKLNSIQPPSGFSPDPRMIFSGVVASSADLPQGDKEIMRQTIVAFGGQWREALTKDVTHVFALATKSERYEKAMALRAQTGMTILLPHWFDDMYNARRSIPTKVYEFPNPDLFSSKVGISSLALEARLRETGNGTFFRTLVASDKALDDPIDASVDVWDNKVVYLSKSLELHDGRRAAVESLLRTGGAKVLQISVSQDSDEMAAARSCDVFVTRYRDGPAFGYALKKGKIIGTLAWVLYVAHGGKLSSPLDRLLHFPIPPWPAPGFSEERLTITNYSGSVRDYLRKLIELLGGHYTPTMSAQNTQVVAASADGKKSDKARQWGIGVVNHTWLEDCFLQWKKVSPGASKYTHQAHGVDWSMNVGECGIGPYRFKSWEEEQTKRTPYDHQTAATTWAETIQTIEAALALGDVQSTPPADSYHPGQQSPGDSERFGGTNTSVRDAMEAITKPKRETASRRTNVFYMATLVTLTKEQTSALLMLGAKLTTRPELVTHLVTSRISKTLKFLACINFSPCIVTDEWVKASIEEKQLAPYLLKDPNGEQQFNMTLEGALRRSKQHKGTLLKGYTFFVTPNGATDLGLTRDVVRAAGGEVKDGFPTARSKTSKTIVLSQESDKESWKKYPGLKIYSGELIYQALLCQKKLDEDAHVLREASG
;
A
#
# COMPACT_ATOMS: atom_id res chain seq x y z
N MET A 1 20.48 7.63 9.90
CA MET A 1 19.28 6.80 9.61
C MET A 1 19.52 5.38 10.09
N THR A 2 18.56 4.72 10.76
CA THR A 2 18.70 3.31 11.16
C THR A 2 18.12 2.38 10.10
N PHE A 3 18.92 1.43 9.61
CA PHE A 3 18.52 0.58 8.51
C PHE A 3 18.78 -0.90 8.80
N HIS A 4 18.02 -1.76 8.14
CA HIS A 4 18.27 -3.20 8.08
C HIS A 4 18.33 -3.63 6.61
N ILE A 5 19.30 -4.46 6.26
CA ILE A 5 19.38 -5.04 4.93
C ILE A 5 19.01 -6.50 5.06
N SER A 6 17.97 -6.90 4.33
CA SER A 6 17.47 -8.25 4.32
C SER A 6 18.57 -9.23 3.89
N PRO A 7 18.64 -10.41 4.52
CA PRO A 7 19.55 -11.47 4.10
C PRO A 7 19.15 -12.12 2.77
N THR A 8 17.98 -11.79 2.19
CA THR A 8 17.56 -12.28 0.87
C THR A 8 18.43 -11.75 -0.27
N LEU A 9 19.02 -10.57 -0.08
CA LEU A 9 20.02 -10.01 -0.98
C LEU A 9 21.33 -10.80 -0.90
N ASN A 10 22.01 -10.97 -2.03
CA ASN A 10 23.29 -11.67 -2.07
C ASN A 10 24.37 -10.97 -1.22
N THR A 11 25.40 -11.71 -0.84
CA THR A 11 26.43 -11.23 0.10
C THR A 11 27.21 -10.04 -0.44
N GLU A 12 27.48 -10.00 -1.75
CA GLU A 12 28.23 -8.93 -2.40
C GLU A 12 27.44 -7.61 -2.37
N ASP A 13 26.17 -7.64 -2.78
CA ASP A 13 25.26 -6.50 -2.76
C ASP A 13 25.05 -6.00 -1.34
N ARG A 14 24.89 -6.90 -0.36
CA ARG A 14 24.80 -6.50 1.05
C ARG A 14 26.04 -5.78 1.53
N CYS A 15 27.24 -6.30 1.25
CA CYS A 15 28.49 -5.64 1.63
C CYS A 15 28.63 -4.25 0.99
N ASN A 16 28.26 -4.12 -0.28
CA ASN A 16 28.28 -2.85 -1.01
C ASN A 16 27.29 -1.84 -0.40
N LEU A 17 26.04 -2.23 -0.20
CA LEU A 17 24.99 -1.37 0.38
C LEU A 17 25.32 -0.96 1.82
N VAL A 18 25.83 -1.89 2.64
CA VAL A 18 26.27 -1.61 4.01
C VAL A 18 27.41 -0.58 4.02
N SER A 19 28.42 -0.78 3.18
CA SER A 19 29.56 0.15 3.07
C SER A 19 29.11 1.55 2.66
N LEU A 20 28.22 1.64 1.66
CA LEU A 20 27.64 2.91 1.20
C LEU A 20 26.83 3.61 2.29
N LEU A 21 25.98 2.89 3.01
CA LEU A 21 25.16 3.47 4.07
C LEU A 21 26.02 3.91 5.26
N PHE A 22 27.03 3.14 5.66
CA PHE A 22 27.95 3.54 6.73
C PHE A 22 28.73 4.81 6.37
N ALA A 23 29.26 4.89 5.13
CA ALA A 23 29.96 6.08 4.65
C ALA A 23 29.09 7.34 4.68
N ASN A 24 27.76 7.19 4.61
CA ASN A 24 26.77 8.27 4.66
C ASN A 24 26.08 8.42 6.02
N GLY A 25 26.68 7.90 7.11
CA GLY A 25 26.16 8.06 8.48
C GLY A 25 24.93 7.22 8.81
N GLY A 26 24.65 6.19 8.02
CA GLY A 26 23.69 5.14 8.31
C GLY A 26 24.18 4.23 9.45
N ARG A 27 23.26 3.78 10.29
CA ARG A 27 23.53 2.82 11.36
C ARG A 27 22.75 1.54 11.13
N GLN A 28 23.45 0.45 10.85
CA GLN A 28 22.80 -0.86 10.71
C GLN A 28 22.26 -1.32 12.07
N VAL A 29 21.03 -1.80 12.08
CA VAL A 29 20.34 -2.29 13.28
C VAL A 29 19.61 -3.59 12.99
N LEU A 30 19.15 -4.25 14.05
CA LEU A 30 18.24 -5.38 13.94
C LEU A 30 16.89 -4.92 13.38
N LEU A 31 16.22 -5.85 12.69
CA LEU A 31 14.97 -5.59 11.96
C LEU A 31 13.93 -4.80 12.77
N GLY A 32 13.68 -5.20 14.03
CA GLY A 32 12.68 -4.54 14.90
C GLY A 32 13.03 -3.12 15.36
N ALA A 33 14.26 -2.67 15.14
CA ALA A 33 14.72 -1.30 15.44
C ALA A 33 15.00 -0.47 14.18
N ALA A 34 14.83 -1.06 13.00
CA ALA A 34 15.08 -0.42 11.72
C ALA A 34 13.93 0.52 11.36
N LYS A 35 14.26 1.72 10.88
CA LYS A 35 13.29 2.62 10.26
C LYS A 35 13.12 2.36 8.77
N VAL A 36 14.16 1.82 8.14
CA VAL A 36 14.16 1.45 6.72
C VAL A 36 14.72 0.04 6.55
N ILE A 37 14.03 -0.78 5.77
CA ILE A 37 14.42 -2.13 5.43
C ILE A 37 14.67 -2.20 3.93
N ILE A 38 15.85 -2.68 3.54
CA ILE A 38 16.24 -2.84 2.14
C ILE A 38 16.20 -4.32 1.79
N THR A 39 15.38 -4.70 0.81
CA THR A 39 15.08 -6.09 0.44
C THR A 39 14.64 -6.20 -1.02
N ASP A 40 14.90 -7.32 -1.67
CA ASP A 40 14.45 -7.63 -3.04
C ASP A 40 13.08 -8.34 -3.10
N THR A 41 12.56 -8.81 -1.97
CA THR A 41 11.27 -9.48 -1.85
C THR A 41 10.46 -8.89 -0.70
N ASN A 42 9.12 -8.96 -0.77
CA ASN A 42 8.21 -8.61 0.33
C ASN A 42 8.04 -9.74 1.36
N THR A 43 8.55 -10.95 1.07
CA THR A 43 8.50 -12.14 1.94
C THR A 43 9.88 -12.48 2.53
N PHE A 44 10.56 -11.49 3.08
CA PHE A 44 11.91 -11.64 3.65
C PHE A 44 11.90 -12.01 5.14
N PRO A 45 12.92 -12.70 5.68
CA PRO A 45 12.90 -13.12 7.09
C PRO A 45 12.58 -12.00 8.08
N GLY A 46 11.47 -12.18 8.81
CA GLY A 46 10.97 -11.23 9.79
C GLY A 46 10.05 -10.13 9.24
N TRP A 47 9.70 -10.14 7.94
CA TRP A 47 8.79 -9.18 7.31
C TRP A 47 7.45 -9.01 8.06
N GLU A 48 6.93 -10.07 8.69
CA GLU A 48 5.69 -10.03 9.49
C GLU A 48 5.79 -9.21 10.78
N THR A 49 7.00 -9.04 11.31
CA THR A 49 7.28 -8.25 12.52
C THR A 49 7.57 -6.78 12.22
N VAL A 50 7.63 -6.46 10.93
CA VAL A 50 7.82 -5.09 10.45
C VAL A 50 6.56 -4.31 10.77
N LYS A 51 6.73 -3.26 11.58
CA LYS A 51 5.62 -2.40 11.95
C LYS A 51 5.15 -1.60 10.72
N PRO A 52 3.87 -1.17 10.67
CA PRO A 52 3.32 -0.44 9.52
C PRO A 52 4.03 0.89 9.22
N ASP A 53 4.70 1.49 10.21
CA ASP A 53 5.45 2.75 10.09
C ASP A 53 6.88 2.55 9.55
N VAL A 54 7.33 1.31 9.37
CA VAL A 54 8.67 1.00 8.86
C VAL A 54 8.66 0.97 7.34
N ILE A 55 9.60 1.69 6.74
CA ILE A 55 9.73 1.79 5.29
C ILE A 55 10.41 0.52 4.77
N VAL A 56 9.78 -0.18 3.81
CA VAL A 56 10.37 -1.35 3.15
C VAL A 56 10.58 -1.04 1.67
N VAL A 57 11.81 -1.15 1.18
CA VAL A 57 12.21 -0.75 -0.17
C VAL A 57 13.19 -1.70 -0.82
N THR A 58 13.26 -1.65 -2.16
CA THR A 58 14.29 -2.33 -2.95
C THR A 58 15.66 -1.67 -2.84
N PRO A 59 16.77 -2.39 -3.12
CA PRO A 59 18.12 -1.80 -3.20
C PRO A 59 18.20 -0.56 -4.11
N GLU A 60 17.37 -0.54 -5.15
CA GLU A 60 17.33 0.54 -6.12
C GLU A 60 16.96 1.88 -5.48
N TRP A 61 16.18 1.89 -4.40
CA TRP A 61 15.87 3.11 -3.66
C TRP A 61 17.15 3.80 -3.16
N LEU A 62 18.10 3.03 -2.63
CA LEU A 62 19.37 3.57 -2.14
C LEU A 62 20.26 4.00 -3.30
N ASN A 63 20.45 3.12 -4.29
CA ASN A 63 21.28 3.41 -5.46
C ASN A 63 20.82 4.69 -6.15
N ARG A 64 19.50 4.85 -6.33
CA ARG A 64 18.90 6.02 -6.94
C ARG A 64 19.06 7.27 -6.07
N SER A 65 18.86 7.13 -4.76
CA SER A 65 19.04 8.24 -3.81
C SER A 65 20.47 8.78 -3.80
N LEU A 66 21.47 7.88 -3.88
CA LEU A 66 22.88 8.23 -3.95
C LEU A 66 23.25 8.86 -5.29
N LYS A 67 22.83 8.26 -6.41
CA LYS A 67 23.12 8.76 -7.76
C LYS A 67 22.59 10.19 -7.97
N LEU A 68 21.45 10.52 -7.36
CA LEU A 68 20.82 11.84 -7.47
C LEU A 68 21.21 12.79 -6.34
N ASN A 69 21.99 12.33 -5.36
CA ASN A 69 22.29 13.03 -4.12
C ASN A 69 21.04 13.60 -3.43
N SER A 70 19.94 12.83 -3.45
CA SER A 70 18.63 13.23 -2.93
C SER A 70 17.79 12.00 -2.59
N ILE A 71 17.25 11.94 -1.37
CA ILE A 71 16.45 10.80 -0.89
C ILE A 71 15.18 10.66 -1.74
N GLN A 72 15.00 9.48 -2.36
CA GLN A 72 13.85 9.21 -3.21
C GLN A 72 12.60 8.79 -2.41
N PRO A 73 11.39 8.95 -2.96
CA PRO A 73 10.16 8.50 -2.31
C PRO A 73 10.12 6.97 -2.18
N PRO A 74 9.99 6.40 -0.97
CA PRO A 74 9.99 4.94 -0.78
C PRO A 74 8.84 4.19 -1.46
N SER A 75 7.69 4.85 -1.64
CA SER A 75 6.48 4.27 -2.24
C SER A 75 6.70 3.76 -3.67
N GLY A 76 7.71 4.29 -4.38
CA GLY A 76 8.04 3.89 -5.73
C GLY A 76 9.06 2.74 -5.84
N PHE A 77 9.42 2.11 -4.72
CA PHE A 77 10.46 1.08 -4.66
C PHE A 77 10.02 -0.11 -3.81
N SER A 78 8.75 -0.50 -3.93
CA SER A 78 8.19 -1.65 -3.21
C SER A 78 8.87 -2.95 -3.64
N PRO A 79 9.22 -3.84 -2.71
CA PRO A 79 9.74 -5.17 -3.04
C PRO A 79 8.61 -6.20 -3.30
N ASP A 80 7.35 -5.77 -3.34
CA ASP A 80 6.21 -6.63 -3.65
C ASP A 80 6.22 -7.03 -5.14
N PRO A 81 6.23 -8.34 -5.49
CA PRO A 81 6.21 -8.78 -6.88
C PRO A 81 5.01 -8.29 -7.69
N ARG A 82 3.90 -7.91 -7.04
CA ARG A 82 2.73 -7.32 -7.69
C ARG A 82 2.99 -5.89 -8.16
N MET A 83 3.98 -5.21 -7.60
CA MET A 83 4.38 -3.85 -7.95
C MET A 83 5.34 -3.90 -9.15
N ILE A 84 4.80 -4.29 -10.30
CA ILE A 84 5.58 -4.57 -11.52
C ILE A 84 6.38 -3.36 -12.04
N PHE A 85 5.97 -2.12 -11.71
CA PHE A 85 6.71 -0.91 -12.06
C PHE A 85 7.56 -0.36 -10.90
N SER A 86 7.82 -1.14 -9.84
CA SER A 86 8.72 -0.74 -8.76
C SER A 86 10.11 -0.35 -9.29
N GLY A 87 10.60 0.82 -8.89
CA GLY A 87 11.83 1.43 -9.37
C GLY A 87 11.70 2.22 -10.68
N VAL A 88 10.55 2.16 -11.36
CA VAL A 88 10.29 2.90 -12.59
C VAL A 88 9.84 4.32 -12.26
N VAL A 89 10.60 5.31 -12.72
CA VAL A 89 10.18 6.71 -12.83
C VAL A 89 9.97 7.04 -14.30
N ALA A 90 8.70 7.11 -14.70
CA ALA A 90 8.27 7.26 -16.08
C ALA A 90 7.95 8.71 -16.45
N SER A 91 8.18 9.07 -17.70
CA SER A 91 7.70 10.28 -18.37
C SER A 91 7.31 9.91 -19.80
N SER A 92 6.56 10.75 -20.49
CA SER A 92 6.37 10.66 -21.93
C SER A 92 7.07 11.81 -22.66
N ALA A 93 7.35 11.63 -23.95
CA ALA A 93 7.80 12.69 -24.85
C ALA A 93 6.64 13.19 -25.73
N ASP A 94 5.96 12.27 -26.39
CA ASP A 94 4.94 12.54 -27.42
C ASP A 94 3.85 11.45 -27.42
N LEU A 95 3.19 11.31 -26.27
CA LEU A 95 2.02 10.45 -26.13
C LEU A 95 0.72 11.28 -26.11
N PRO A 96 -0.38 10.79 -26.74
CA PRO A 96 -1.70 11.37 -26.58
C PRO A 96 -2.11 11.45 -25.11
N GLN A 97 -2.83 12.51 -24.73
CA GLN A 97 -3.05 12.88 -23.32
C GLN A 97 -3.69 11.76 -22.50
N GLY A 98 -4.76 11.13 -22.97
CA GLY A 98 -5.38 10.11 -22.13
C GLY A 98 -4.65 8.77 -22.17
N ASP A 99 -3.76 8.52 -23.13
CA ASP A 99 -2.90 7.33 -23.11
C ASP A 99 -1.81 7.52 -22.08
N LYS A 100 -1.26 8.74 -22.03
CA LYS A 100 -0.38 9.19 -20.96
C LYS A 100 -1.04 9.06 -19.58
N GLU A 101 -2.29 9.48 -19.42
CA GLU A 101 -3.00 9.38 -18.13
C GLU A 101 -3.20 7.93 -17.70
N ILE A 102 -3.54 7.03 -18.63
CA ILE A 102 -3.67 5.60 -18.32
C ILE A 102 -2.33 5.00 -17.94
N MET A 103 -1.26 5.28 -18.70
CA MET A 103 0.08 4.81 -18.34
C MET A 103 0.50 5.36 -16.98
N ARG A 104 0.24 6.64 -16.71
CA ARG A 104 0.51 7.28 -15.44
C ARG A 104 -0.22 6.57 -14.30
N GLN A 105 -1.53 6.40 -14.40
CA GLN A 105 -2.35 5.78 -13.38
C GLN A 105 -1.95 4.32 -13.16
N THR A 106 -1.68 3.59 -14.24
CA THR A 106 -1.26 2.18 -14.18
C THR A 106 0.13 2.05 -13.56
N ILE A 107 1.12 2.80 -14.04
CA ILE A 107 2.48 2.77 -13.49
C ILE A 107 2.46 3.12 -12.01
N VAL A 108 1.72 4.16 -11.60
CA VAL A 108 1.60 4.56 -10.19
C VAL A 108 0.88 3.49 -9.35
N ALA A 109 -0.22 2.91 -9.86
CA ALA A 109 -0.98 1.87 -9.15
C ALA A 109 -0.17 0.58 -8.92
N PHE A 110 0.80 0.31 -9.79
CA PHE A 110 1.66 -0.87 -9.75
C PHE A 110 3.09 -0.52 -9.27
N GLY A 111 3.21 0.50 -8.42
CA GLY A 111 4.40 0.80 -7.62
C GLY A 111 5.50 1.60 -8.30
N GLY A 112 5.24 2.11 -9.50
CA GLY A 112 6.09 3.07 -10.19
C GLY A 112 5.75 4.52 -9.84
N GLN A 113 6.45 5.43 -10.49
CA GLN A 113 6.31 6.87 -10.33
C GLN A 113 6.20 7.52 -11.70
N TRP A 114 5.56 8.69 -11.73
CA TRP A 114 5.46 9.48 -12.95
C TRP A 114 6.01 10.88 -12.75
N ARG A 115 6.65 11.41 -13.79
CA ARG A 115 7.14 12.78 -13.88
C ARG A 115 6.60 13.41 -15.14
N GLU A 116 6.03 14.58 -14.95
CA GLU A 116 5.51 15.35 -16.05
C GLU A 116 6.56 16.17 -16.79
N ALA A 117 7.71 16.40 -16.18
CA ALA A 117 8.87 17.01 -16.80
C ALA A 117 10.01 15.98 -16.92
N LEU A 118 10.93 16.20 -17.86
CA LEU A 118 12.17 15.44 -17.95
C LEU A 118 13.15 15.88 -16.84
N THR A 119 12.93 15.33 -15.65
CA THR A 119 13.79 15.53 -14.48
C THR A 119 14.91 14.50 -14.44
N LYS A 120 15.98 14.79 -13.67
CA LYS A 120 17.17 13.91 -13.59
C LYS A 120 16.87 12.52 -13.01
N ASP A 121 15.78 12.39 -12.26
CA ASP A 121 15.32 11.14 -11.66
C ASP A 121 14.49 10.27 -12.61
N VAL A 122 14.09 10.78 -13.79
CA VAL A 122 13.41 9.98 -14.82
C VAL A 122 14.31 8.82 -15.26
N THR A 123 13.70 7.65 -15.35
CA THR A 123 14.34 6.38 -15.74
C THR A 123 13.83 5.89 -17.09
N HIS A 124 12.53 6.06 -17.36
CA HIS A 124 11.87 5.58 -18.57
C HIS A 124 11.15 6.74 -19.25
N VAL A 125 11.44 6.98 -20.53
CA VAL A 125 10.75 7.99 -21.34
C VAL A 125 10.02 7.27 -22.48
N PHE A 126 8.70 7.36 -22.49
CA PHE A 126 7.89 6.78 -23.55
C PHE A 126 7.75 7.74 -24.72
N ALA A 127 8.12 7.27 -25.91
CA ALA A 127 8.06 8.04 -27.14
C ALA A 127 7.42 7.24 -28.29
N LEU A 128 6.66 7.94 -29.14
CA LEU A 128 6.08 7.40 -30.38
C LEU A 128 6.75 8.00 -31.62
N ALA A 129 7.32 9.20 -31.54
CA ALA A 129 8.03 9.82 -32.64
C ALA A 129 9.45 10.25 -32.25
N THR A 130 10.33 10.24 -33.24
CA THR A 130 11.76 10.56 -33.08
C THR A 130 12.07 12.05 -33.31
N LYS A 131 11.04 12.88 -33.52
CA LYS A 131 11.17 14.27 -33.96
C LYS A 131 10.57 15.29 -32.99
N SER A 132 10.06 14.86 -31.84
CA SER A 132 9.54 15.80 -30.84
C SER A 132 10.70 16.49 -30.13
N GLU A 133 10.56 17.78 -29.83
CA GLU A 133 11.56 18.56 -29.06
C GLU A 133 11.91 17.86 -27.73
N ARG A 134 10.89 17.22 -27.13
CA ARG A 134 11.00 16.48 -25.88
C ARG A 134 11.76 15.16 -26.06
N TYR A 135 11.59 14.47 -27.18
CA TYR A 135 12.39 13.29 -27.55
C TYR A 135 13.86 13.66 -27.80
N GLU A 136 14.13 14.72 -28.55
CA GLU A 136 15.51 15.18 -28.81
C GLU A 136 16.23 15.57 -27.51
N LYS A 137 15.55 16.29 -26.62
CA LYS A 137 16.05 16.59 -25.27
C LYS A 137 16.29 15.32 -24.47
N ALA A 138 15.39 14.35 -24.51
CA ALA A 138 15.57 13.06 -23.84
C ALA A 138 16.81 12.32 -24.38
N MET A 139 16.99 12.27 -25.70
CA MET A 139 18.14 11.65 -26.36
C MET A 139 19.46 12.32 -25.98
N ALA A 140 19.49 13.66 -25.93
CA ALA A 140 20.68 14.42 -25.52
C ALA A 140 21.05 14.18 -24.05
N LEU A 141 20.04 14.04 -23.17
CA LEU A 141 20.24 13.82 -21.73
C LEU A 141 20.41 12.34 -21.35
N ARG A 142 20.20 11.41 -22.30
CA ARG A 142 20.23 9.97 -22.08
C ARG A 142 21.54 9.50 -21.45
N ALA A 143 22.68 9.92 -22.02
CA ALA A 143 24.01 9.51 -21.54
C ALA A 143 24.35 10.06 -20.15
N GLN A 144 23.83 11.24 -19.80
CA GLN A 144 24.11 11.90 -18.51
C GLN A 144 23.26 11.36 -17.36
N THR A 145 21.99 11.06 -17.65
CA THR A 145 21.00 10.63 -16.64
C THR A 145 20.93 9.10 -16.51
N GLY A 146 21.25 8.39 -17.59
CA GLY A 146 21.05 6.95 -17.71
C GLY A 146 19.59 6.55 -17.91
N MET A 147 18.72 7.46 -18.37
CA MET A 147 17.34 7.13 -18.72
C MET A 147 17.27 6.30 -20.01
N THR A 148 16.26 5.45 -20.13
CA THR A 148 15.95 4.69 -21.35
C THR A 148 14.75 5.30 -22.05
N ILE A 149 14.85 5.46 -23.38
CA ILE A 149 13.77 6.00 -24.20
C ILE A 149 13.16 4.82 -24.96
N LEU A 150 11.87 4.58 -24.75
CA LEU A 150 11.20 3.33 -25.09
C LEU A 150 9.93 3.56 -25.89
N LEU A 151 9.58 2.58 -26.71
CA LEU A 151 8.23 2.46 -27.25
C LEU A 151 7.22 2.09 -26.15
N PRO A 152 5.96 2.56 -26.22
CA PRO A 152 4.91 2.19 -25.27
C PRO A 152 4.60 0.70 -25.20
N HIS A 153 4.91 -0.06 -26.25
CA HIS A 153 4.75 -1.52 -26.29
C HIS A 153 5.44 -2.23 -25.10
N TRP A 154 6.54 -1.70 -24.57
CA TRP A 154 7.18 -2.25 -23.36
C TRP A 154 6.24 -2.20 -22.16
N PHE A 155 5.50 -1.10 -21.99
CA PHE A 155 4.51 -0.98 -20.92
C PHE A 155 3.40 -2.00 -21.08
N ASP A 156 2.88 -2.19 -22.29
CA ASP A 156 1.84 -3.18 -22.57
C ASP A 156 2.34 -4.60 -22.26
N ASP A 157 3.52 -4.96 -22.75
CA ASP A 157 4.09 -6.30 -22.55
C ASP A 157 4.43 -6.56 -21.07
N MET A 158 4.94 -5.56 -20.35
CA MET A 158 5.20 -5.66 -18.91
C MET A 158 3.90 -5.82 -18.11
N TYR A 159 2.87 -5.07 -18.47
CA TYR A 159 1.56 -5.13 -17.85
C TYR A 159 0.88 -6.49 -18.08
N ASN A 160 0.93 -7.00 -19.31
CA ASN A 160 0.35 -8.30 -19.67
C ASN A 160 1.12 -9.47 -19.07
N ALA A 161 2.44 -9.41 -19.05
CA ALA A 161 3.28 -10.47 -18.49
C ALA A 161 3.27 -10.52 -16.95
N ARG A 162 2.75 -9.47 -16.28
CA ARG A 162 2.71 -9.33 -14.81
C ARG A 162 4.07 -9.51 -14.13
N ARG A 163 5.16 -9.17 -14.82
CA ARG A 163 6.53 -9.24 -14.33
C ARG A 163 7.42 -8.23 -15.06
N SER A 164 8.59 -7.96 -14.50
CA SER A 164 9.59 -7.14 -15.18
C SER A 164 10.13 -7.82 -16.44
N ILE A 165 10.23 -7.05 -17.53
CA ILE A 165 10.74 -7.52 -18.82
C ILE A 165 11.87 -6.59 -19.33
N PRO A 166 12.86 -7.12 -20.07
CA PRO A 166 13.97 -6.31 -20.59
C PRO A 166 13.52 -5.17 -21.51
N THR A 167 14.16 -4.01 -21.39
CA THR A 167 13.83 -2.80 -22.16
C THR A 167 14.43 -2.79 -23.57
N LYS A 168 15.55 -3.50 -23.79
CA LYS A 168 16.42 -3.39 -24.96
C LYS A 168 15.69 -3.47 -26.31
N VAL A 169 14.69 -4.34 -26.43
CA VAL A 169 13.94 -4.56 -27.69
C VAL A 169 13.13 -3.33 -28.12
N TYR A 170 12.78 -2.47 -27.16
CA TYR A 170 11.91 -1.32 -27.34
C TYR A 170 12.68 0.00 -27.35
N GLU A 171 14.00 -0.02 -27.18
CA GLU A 171 14.83 1.15 -26.98
C GLU A 171 15.10 1.92 -28.27
N PHE A 172 14.82 3.22 -28.24
CA PHE A 172 15.28 4.17 -29.27
C PHE A 172 16.81 4.32 -29.23
N PRO A 173 17.47 4.75 -30.32
CA PRO A 173 16.91 5.31 -31.55
C PRO A 173 16.44 4.27 -32.57
N ASN A 174 16.91 3.03 -32.47
CA ASN A 174 16.56 1.93 -33.38
C ASN A 174 16.06 0.73 -32.57
N PRO A 175 14.77 0.70 -32.18
CA PRO A 175 14.21 -0.43 -31.47
C PRO A 175 14.35 -1.73 -32.29
N ASP A 176 14.93 -2.77 -31.68
CA ASP A 176 15.09 -4.09 -32.32
C ASP A 176 13.75 -4.72 -32.72
N LEU A 177 12.64 -4.25 -32.13
CA LEU A 177 11.27 -4.57 -32.54
C LEU A 177 11.04 -4.38 -34.05
N PHE A 178 11.74 -3.44 -34.68
CA PHE A 178 11.63 -3.13 -36.11
C PHE A 178 12.63 -3.89 -37.00
N SER A 179 13.52 -4.69 -36.41
CA SER A 179 14.53 -5.46 -37.13
C SER A 179 13.94 -6.70 -37.78
N SER A 180 14.19 -6.88 -39.07
CA SER A 180 13.74 -8.01 -39.90
C SER A 180 14.22 -9.39 -39.42
N LYS A 181 15.13 -9.43 -38.42
CA LYS A 181 15.55 -10.67 -37.74
C LYS A 181 14.49 -11.26 -36.80
N VAL A 182 13.45 -10.49 -36.45
CA VAL A 182 12.35 -10.91 -35.55
C VAL A 182 11.14 -11.48 -36.33
N GLY A 183 11.23 -11.60 -37.65
CA GLY A 183 10.21 -12.28 -38.47
C GLY A 183 8.93 -11.48 -38.76
N ILE A 184 8.92 -10.17 -38.48
CA ILE A 184 7.83 -9.27 -38.88
C ILE A 184 8.39 -8.28 -39.92
N SER A 185 7.87 -8.34 -41.15
CA SER A 185 8.26 -7.46 -42.27
C SER A 185 7.98 -5.99 -41.92
N SER A 186 8.98 -5.11 -42.07
CA SER A 186 8.88 -3.68 -41.75
C SER A 186 7.79 -2.97 -42.55
N LEU A 187 7.50 -3.42 -43.78
CA LEU A 187 6.44 -2.87 -44.63
C LEU A 187 5.03 -3.22 -44.14
N ALA A 188 4.84 -4.42 -43.59
CA ALA A 188 3.56 -4.83 -43.01
C ALA A 188 3.28 -4.11 -41.67
N LEU A 189 4.35 -3.78 -40.94
CA LEU A 189 4.26 -3.01 -39.69
C LEU A 189 4.10 -1.51 -39.95
N GLU A 190 4.76 -0.95 -40.98
CA GLU A 190 4.55 0.45 -41.41
C GLU A 190 3.15 0.69 -41.99
N ALA A 191 2.59 -0.28 -42.73
CA ALA A 191 1.19 -0.26 -43.15
C ALA A 191 0.24 -0.31 -41.94
N ARG A 192 0.54 -1.17 -40.95
CA ARG A 192 -0.19 -1.21 -39.68
C ARG A 192 -0.09 0.10 -38.90
N LEU A 193 1.08 0.74 -38.83
CA LEU A 193 1.32 2.02 -38.14
C LEU A 193 0.54 3.19 -38.78
N ARG A 194 0.34 3.16 -40.11
CA ARG A 194 -0.48 4.16 -40.83
C ARG A 194 -1.98 3.96 -40.63
N GLU A 195 -2.45 2.72 -40.53
CA GLU A 195 -3.86 2.42 -40.18
C GLU A 195 -4.16 2.60 -38.68
N THR A 196 -3.16 2.58 -37.80
CA THR A 196 -3.29 2.63 -36.31
C THR A 196 -3.03 4.00 -35.70
N GLY A 197 -3.33 5.08 -36.43
CA GLY A 197 -3.11 6.45 -35.95
C GLY A 197 -3.93 6.91 -34.73
N ASN A 198 -4.83 6.09 -34.16
CA ASN A 198 -5.75 6.55 -33.10
C ASN A 198 -6.11 5.50 -32.01
N GLY A 199 -5.45 4.35 -31.91
CA GLY A 199 -5.98 3.25 -31.08
C GLY A 199 -4.99 2.25 -30.48
N THR A 200 -3.71 2.57 -30.42
CA THR A 200 -2.64 1.59 -30.12
C THR A 200 -2.59 1.10 -28.67
N PHE A 201 -3.21 1.75 -27.70
CA PHE A 201 -3.05 1.37 -26.29
C PHE A 201 -3.95 0.23 -25.78
N PHE A 202 -5.00 -0.17 -26.52
CA PHE A 202 -6.03 -1.08 -25.98
C PHE A 202 -6.30 -2.34 -26.80
N ARG A 203 -5.70 -2.50 -27.97
CA ARG A 203 -5.93 -3.71 -28.77
C ARG A 203 -5.34 -4.98 -28.13
N THR A 204 -4.32 -4.86 -27.27
CA THR A 204 -3.71 -6.02 -26.59
C THR A 204 -4.59 -6.58 -25.48
N LEU A 205 -5.43 -5.73 -24.84
CA LEU A 205 -6.49 -6.17 -23.91
C LEU A 205 -7.66 -6.88 -24.63
N VAL A 206 -7.82 -6.63 -25.94
CA VAL A 206 -8.84 -7.28 -26.78
C VAL A 206 -8.27 -8.54 -27.47
N ALA A 207 -6.96 -8.58 -27.75
CA ALA A 207 -6.30 -9.74 -28.35
C ALA A 207 -6.01 -10.88 -27.36
N SER A 208 -6.04 -10.62 -26.05
CA SER A 208 -5.89 -11.64 -25.00
C SER A 208 -7.12 -12.54 -24.83
N ASP A 209 -8.25 -12.23 -25.46
CA ASP A 209 -9.48 -13.05 -25.41
C ASP A 209 -9.31 -14.44 -26.07
N LYS A 210 -8.23 -14.65 -26.84
CA LYS A 210 -7.91 -15.95 -27.47
C LYS A 210 -6.75 -16.71 -26.82
N ALA A 211 -6.09 -16.15 -25.79
CA ALA A 211 -4.91 -16.75 -25.18
C ALA A 211 -5.07 -17.11 -23.69
N LEU A 212 -6.30 -17.05 -23.15
CA LEU A 212 -6.61 -17.28 -21.73
C LEU A 212 -7.39 -18.59 -21.51
N ASP A 213 -6.90 -19.70 -22.05
CA ASP A 213 -7.41 -21.05 -21.75
C ASP A 213 -6.66 -21.75 -20.60
N ASP A 214 -5.75 -21.07 -19.89
CA ASP A 214 -5.16 -21.58 -18.64
C ASP A 214 -5.63 -20.76 -17.41
N PRO A 215 -6.19 -21.41 -16.37
CA PRO A 215 -6.92 -20.73 -15.31
C PRO A 215 -6.00 -20.07 -14.29
N ILE A 216 -5.98 -18.74 -14.29
CA ILE A 216 -5.69 -17.95 -13.09
C ILE A 216 -6.99 -17.92 -12.27
N ASP A 217 -6.91 -18.32 -11.00
CA ASP A 217 -8.02 -18.56 -10.05
C ASP A 217 -9.27 -17.69 -10.30
N ALA A 218 -10.27 -18.29 -10.95
CA ALA A 218 -11.48 -17.65 -11.48
C ALA A 218 -12.58 -17.43 -10.42
N SER A 219 -12.23 -17.26 -9.14
CA SER A 219 -13.20 -17.44 -8.04
C SER A 219 -13.67 -16.18 -7.31
N VAL A 220 -13.24 -14.97 -7.67
CA VAL A 220 -13.71 -13.74 -7.00
C VAL A 220 -14.41 -12.79 -7.96
N ASP A 221 -15.73 -12.95 -8.08
CA ASP A 221 -16.62 -11.92 -8.62
C ASP A 221 -16.63 -10.73 -7.65
N VAL A 222 -15.84 -9.70 -7.97
CA VAL A 222 -15.69 -8.49 -7.16
C VAL A 222 -16.96 -7.64 -7.24
N TRP A 223 -17.65 -7.68 -8.37
CA TRP A 223 -18.80 -6.82 -8.65
C TRP A 223 -20.14 -7.47 -8.30
N ASP A 224 -20.15 -8.74 -7.92
CA ASP A 224 -21.34 -9.51 -7.50
C ASP A 224 -22.44 -9.43 -8.58
N ASN A 225 -22.07 -9.68 -9.83
CA ASN A 225 -22.92 -9.62 -11.02
C ASN A 225 -23.68 -8.29 -11.26
N LYS A 226 -23.29 -7.20 -10.60
CA LYS A 226 -23.98 -5.90 -10.67
C LYS A 226 -23.93 -5.31 -12.07
N VAL A 227 -25.01 -4.63 -12.44
CA VAL A 227 -25.10 -3.92 -13.71
C VAL A 227 -24.45 -2.55 -13.58
N VAL A 228 -23.37 -2.32 -14.32
CA VAL A 228 -22.59 -1.07 -14.29
C VAL A 228 -22.88 -0.26 -15.54
N TYR A 229 -23.18 1.02 -15.36
CA TYR A 229 -23.29 1.98 -16.44
C TYR A 229 -22.19 3.04 -16.35
N LEU A 230 -21.49 3.26 -17.47
CA LEU A 230 -20.47 4.30 -17.63
C LEU A 230 -21.09 5.52 -18.30
N SER A 231 -21.27 6.61 -17.54
CA SER A 231 -21.80 7.89 -18.02
C SER A 231 -20.99 8.50 -19.15
N LYS A 232 -21.65 9.27 -20.02
CA LYS A 232 -21.00 10.08 -21.07
C LYS A 232 -20.08 11.17 -20.50
N SER A 233 -20.33 11.64 -19.27
CA SER A 233 -19.49 12.65 -18.60
C SER A 233 -18.06 12.20 -18.36
N LEU A 234 -17.77 10.90 -18.51
CA LEU A 234 -16.42 10.34 -18.45
C LEU A 234 -15.62 10.60 -19.74
N GLU A 235 -16.28 10.95 -20.86
CA GLU A 235 -15.67 11.28 -22.15
C GLU A 235 -14.65 10.25 -22.63
N LEU A 236 -14.96 8.96 -22.41
CA LEU A 236 -14.09 7.86 -22.81
C LEU A 236 -14.24 7.60 -24.32
N HIS A 237 -13.17 7.81 -25.08
CA HIS A 237 -13.09 7.36 -26.48
C HIS A 237 -13.25 5.83 -26.59
N ASP A 238 -13.71 5.35 -27.75
CA ASP A 238 -14.13 3.95 -27.98
C ASP A 238 -13.15 2.89 -27.44
N GLY A 239 -11.84 3.07 -27.69
CA GLY A 239 -10.81 2.14 -27.19
C GLY A 239 -10.66 2.12 -25.66
N ARG A 240 -10.77 3.28 -25.00
CA ARG A 240 -10.67 3.40 -23.53
C ARG A 240 -11.92 2.89 -22.85
N ARG A 241 -13.08 3.19 -23.44
CA ARG A 241 -14.36 2.71 -22.95
C ARG A 241 -14.37 1.18 -22.96
N ALA A 242 -14.04 0.56 -24.10
CA ALA A 242 -13.97 -0.90 -24.22
C ALA A 242 -13.06 -1.56 -23.17
N ALA A 243 -11.96 -0.91 -22.80
CA ALA A 243 -11.03 -1.44 -21.81
C ALA A 243 -11.52 -1.38 -20.37
N VAL A 244 -12.13 -0.25 -19.98
CA VAL A 244 -12.79 -0.14 -18.66
C VAL A 244 -13.95 -1.13 -18.57
N GLU A 245 -14.69 -1.31 -19.66
CA GLU A 245 -15.77 -2.28 -19.72
C GLU A 245 -15.27 -3.72 -19.65
N SER A 246 -14.14 -4.03 -20.30
CA SER A 246 -13.48 -5.32 -20.18
C SER A 246 -13.03 -5.58 -18.73
N LEU A 247 -12.37 -4.61 -18.09
CA LEU A 247 -11.97 -4.71 -16.68
C LEU A 247 -13.15 -4.99 -15.75
N LEU A 248 -14.27 -4.29 -15.98
CA LEU A 248 -15.52 -4.51 -15.25
C LEU A 248 -16.07 -5.92 -15.48
N ARG A 249 -16.10 -6.41 -16.73
CA ARG A 249 -16.55 -7.76 -17.08
C ARG A 249 -15.66 -8.85 -16.49
N THR A 250 -14.34 -8.70 -16.57
CA THR A 250 -13.38 -9.64 -15.96
C THR A 250 -13.53 -9.70 -14.44
N GLY A 251 -13.91 -8.59 -13.80
CA GLY A 251 -14.24 -8.57 -12.38
C GLY A 251 -15.63 -9.13 -12.02
N GLY A 252 -16.43 -9.57 -13.00
CA GLY A 252 -17.78 -10.14 -12.81
C GLY A 252 -18.95 -9.17 -13.00
N ALA A 253 -18.71 -7.93 -13.46
CA ALA A 253 -19.78 -6.96 -13.68
C ALA A 253 -20.49 -7.12 -15.04
N LYS A 254 -21.78 -6.75 -15.10
CA LYS A 254 -22.53 -6.63 -16.35
C LYS A 254 -22.52 -5.18 -16.83
N VAL A 255 -21.78 -4.89 -17.89
CA VAL A 255 -21.72 -3.51 -18.42
C VAL A 255 -22.90 -3.24 -19.36
N LEU A 256 -23.66 -2.20 -19.05
CA LEU A 256 -24.81 -1.73 -19.82
C LEU A 256 -24.37 -0.90 -21.03
N GLN A 257 -24.65 -1.38 -22.24
CA GLN A 257 -24.45 -0.65 -23.50
C GLN A 257 -25.75 0.04 -23.91
N ILE A 258 -25.76 1.37 -23.90
CA ILE A 258 -26.81 2.16 -24.53
C ILE A 258 -26.13 3.05 -25.56
N SER A 259 -26.61 3.04 -26.80
CA SER A 259 -26.24 4.00 -27.84
C SER A 259 -26.83 5.36 -27.45
N VAL A 260 -26.11 6.13 -26.64
CA VAL A 260 -26.62 7.38 -26.06
C VAL A 260 -26.59 8.48 -27.11
N SER A 261 -27.76 9.00 -27.50
CA SER A 261 -27.85 10.18 -28.38
C SER A 261 -28.44 11.41 -27.64
N GLN A 262 -29.17 11.21 -26.53
CA GLN A 262 -29.82 12.29 -25.76
C GLN A 262 -29.80 12.04 -24.23
N ASP A 263 -30.07 13.08 -23.42
CA ASP A 263 -30.16 13.00 -21.94
C ASP A 263 -31.24 12.04 -21.43
N SER A 264 -32.30 11.80 -22.23
CA SER A 264 -33.33 10.79 -21.94
C SER A 264 -32.75 9.38 -21.82
N ASP A 265 -31.69 9.10 -22.57
CA ASP A 265 -31.08 7.78 -22.68
C ASP A 265 -30.20 7.48 -21.46
N GLU A 266 -29.56 8.50 -20.88
CA GLU A 266 -28.78 8.39 -19.65
C GLU A 266 -29.69 8.18 -18.42
N MET A 267 -30.87 8.81 -18.41
CA MET A 267 -31.89 8.53 -17.39
C MET A 267 -32.41 7.09 -17.50
N ALA A 268 -32.62 6.56 -18.71
CA ALA A 268 -33.00 5.16 -18.90
C ALA A 268 -31.89 4.19 -18.44
N ALA A 269 -30.63 4.56 -18.67
CA ALA A 269 -29.46 3.84 -18.16
C ALA A 269 -29.43 3.80 -16.63
N ALA A 270 -29.59 4.95 -15.98
CA ALA A 270 -29.61 5.09 -14.52
C ALA A 270 -30.75 4.29 -13.86
N ARG A 271 -31.88 4.09 -14.56
CA ARG A 271 -32.98 3.22 -14.11
C ARG A 271 -32.61 1.75 -14.11
N SER A 272 -31.77 1.34 -15.05
CA SER A 272 -31.49 -0.06 -15.37
C SER A 272 -30.17 -0.57 -14.77
N CYS A 273 -29.30 0.32 -14.27
CA CYS A 273 -28.04 -0.05 -13.63
C CYS A 273 -28.16 -0.18 -12.10
N ASP A 274 -27.25 -0.93 -11.50
CA ASP A 274 -27.01 -1.00 -10.05
C ASP A 274 -25.90 -0.03 -9.62
N VAL A 275 -24.92 0.15 -10.50
CA VAL A 275 -23.77 1.03 -10.33
C VAL A 275 -23.77 2.09 -11.43
N PHE A 276 -23.81 3.36 -11.03
CA PHE A 276 -23.77 4.52 -11.91
C PHE A 276 -22.40 5.21 -11.80
N VAL A 277 -21.56 5.05 -12.83
CA VAL A 277 -20.22 5.63 -12.85
C VAL A 277 -20.27 6.94 -13.62
N THR A 278 -19.99 8.05 -12.93
CA THR A 278 -20.09 9.40 -13.51
C THR A 278 -18.99 10.30 -13.00
N ARG A 279 -18.67 11.34 -13.76
CA ARG A 279 -17.71 12.37 -13.37
C ARG A 279 -18.34 13.40 -12.44
N TYR A 280 -19.58 13.79 -12.74
CA TYR A 280 -20.23 14.91 -12.10
C TYR A 280 -21.44 14.50 -11.27
N ARG A 281 -21.64 15.16 -10.11
CA ARG A 281 -22.84 15.02 -9.27
C ARG A 281 -23.97 15.97 -9.67
N ASP A 282 -24.17 16.15 -10.97
CA ASP A 282 -25.18 17.04 -11.55
C ASP A 282 -26.10 16.29 -12.50
N GLY A 283 -27.27 16.87 -12.77
CA GLY A 283 -28.21 16.39 -13.76
C GLY A 283 -29.24 15.37 -13.25
N PRO A 284 -30.27 15.08 -14.07
CA PRO A 284 -31.44 14.32 -13.65
C PRO A 284 -31.13 12.83 -13.41
N ALA A 285 -30.20 12.25 -14.16
CA ALA A 285 -29.78 10.85 -13.99
C ALA A 285 -29.06 10.62 -12.65
N PHE A 286 -28.17 11.55 -12.26
CA PHE A 286 -27.50 11.51 -10.95
C PHE A 286 -28.52 11.64 -9.81
N GLY A 287 -29.41 12.64 -9.89
CA GLY A 287 -30.45 12.83 -8.88
C GLY A 287 -31.34 11.59 -8.72
N TYR A 288 -31.71 10.94 -9.83
CA TYR A 288 -32.46 9.69 -9.79
C TYR A 288 -31.68 8.55 -9.14
N ALA A 289 -30.43 8.32 -9.55
CA ALA A 289 -29.56 7.27 -9.00
C ALA A 289 -29.41 7.44 -7.48
N LEU A 290 -29.23 8.69 -7.02
CA LEU A 290 -29.11 9.03 -5.60
C LEU A 290 -30.42 8.77 -4.84
N LYS A 291 -31.56 9.21 -5.40
CA LYS A 291 -32.89 8.99 -4.80
C LYS A 291 -33.23 7.50 -4.64
N LYS A 292 -32.75 6.65 -5.56
CA LYS A 292 -32.96 5.20 -5.54
C LYS A 292 -31.89 4.43 -4.78
N GLY A 293 -30.90 5.10 -4.19
CA GLY A 293 -29.83 4.45 -3.42
C GLY A 293 -28.93 3.55 -4.28
N LYS A 294 -28.72 3.90 -5.55
CA LYS A 294 -27.76 3.22 -6.43
C LYS A 294 -26.33 3.48 -5.96
N ILE A 295 -25.39 2.60 -6.31
CA ILE A 295 -23.97 2.84 -6.04
C ILE A 295 -23.46 3.86 -7.06
N ILE A 296 -22.95 5.00 -6.60
CA ILE A 296 -22.49 6.07 -7.48
C ILE A 296 -21.01 6.35 -7.22
N GLY A 297 -20.17 6.22 -8.24
CA GLY A 297 -18.73 6.42 -8.11
C GLY A 297 -18.09 7.03 -9.34
N THR A 298 -16.84 7.43 -9.21
CA THR A 298 -16.01 7.93 -10.31
C THR A 298 -15.25 6.79 -11.00
N LEU A 299 -14.62 7.08 -12.14
CA LEU A 299 -13.71 6.13 -12.77
C LEU A 299 -12.54 5.76 -11.85
N ALA A 300 -12.05 6.69 -11.04
CA ALA A 300 -10.98 6.42 -10.07
C ALA A 300 -11.41 5.35 -9.04
N TRP A 301 -12.66 5.39 -8.60
CA TRP A 301 -13.22 4.35 -7.73
C TRP A 301 -13.31 2.98 -8.41
N VAL A 302 -13.74 2.93 -9.67
CA VAL A 302 -13.80 1.68 -10.45
C VAL A 302 -12.43 1.02 -10.53
N LEU A 303 -11.39 1.81 -10.84
CA LEU A 303 -10.01 1.33 -10.90
C LEU A 303 -9.51 0.89 -9.51
N TYR A 304 -9.89 1.60 -8.46
CA TYR A 304 -9.55 1.24 -7.08
C TYR A 304 -10.18 -0.09 -6.65
N VAL A 305 -11.46 -0.32 -6.94
CA VAL A 305 -12.16 -1.59 -6.65
C VAL A 305 -11.55 -2.74 -7.43
N ALA A 306 -11.26 -2.52 -8.72
CA ALA A 306 -10.64 -3.52 -9.58
C ALA A 306 -9.25 -3.92 -9.08
N HIS A 307 -8.46 -2.95 -8.60
CA HIS A 307 -7.14 -3.20 -8.00
C HIS A 307 -7.24 -3.89 -6.62
N GLY A 308 -8.16 -3.44 -5.77
CA GLY A 308 -8.32 -3.95 -4.41
C GLY A 308 -8.95 -5.35 -4.34
N GLY A 309 -9.53 -5.85 -5.43
CA GLY A 309 -10.23 -7.13 -5.47
C GLY A 309 -11.44 -7.21 -4.54
N LYS A 310 -11.94 -6.05 -4.07
CA LYS A 310 -13.03 -5.93 -3.12
C LYS A 310 -13.89 -4.73 -3.47
N LEU A 311 -15.21 -4.93 -3.54
CA LEU A 311 -16.17 -3.85 -3.65
C LEU A 311 -16.12 -2.99 -2.36
N SER A 312 -15.57 -1.79 -2.50
CA SER A 312 -15.54 -0.75 -1.46
C SER A 312 -16.58 0.32 -1.77
N SER A 313 -17.01 1.07 -0.75
CA SER A 313 -17.98 2.13 -0.96
C SER A 313 -17.30 3.31 -1.68
N PRO A 314 -17.91 3.88 -2.74
CA PRO A 314 -17.40 5.10 -3.35
C PRO A 314 -17.38 6.29 -2.38
N LEU A 315 -18.09 6.20 -1.25
CA LEU A 315 -18.12 7.22 -0.20
C LEU A 315 -16.93 7.12 0.77
N ASP A 316 -16.12 6.07 0.68
CA ASP A 316 -14.97 5.85 1.58
C ASP A 316 -13.83 6.84 1.32
N ARG A 317 -13.78 7.48 0.13
CA ARG A 317 -12.76 8.49 -0.22
C ARG A 317 -13.36 9.65 -1.01
N LEU A 318 -12.84 10.86 -0.80
CA LEU A 318 -13.33 12.08 -1.47
C LEU A 318 -13.35 12.00 -3.01
N LEU A 319 -12.28 11.51 -3.64
CA LEU A 319 -12.17 11.45 -5.12
C LEU A 319 -12.87 10.23 -5.75
N HIS A 320 -13.41 9.32 -4.93
CA HIS A 320 -14.16 8.16 -5.40
C HIS A 320 -15.63 8.48 -5.70
N PHE A 321 -16.10 9.63 -5.23
CA PHE A 321 -17.45 10.11 -5.47
C PHE A 321 -17.45 11.30 -6.45
N PRO A 322 -18.49 11.43 -7.29
CA PRO A 322 -18.54 12.50 -8.30
C PRO A 322 -18.53 13.91 -7.68
N ILE A 323 -17.91 14.85 -8.40
CA ILE A 323 -17.74 16.25 -7.97
C ILE A 323 -18.74 17.18 -8.68
N PRO A 324 -19.03 18.36 -8.16
CA PRO A 324 -19.79 19.36 -8.90
C PRO A 324 -19.05 19.83 -10.17
N PRO A 325 -19.77 20.13 -11.26
CA PRO A 325 -19.21 20.71 -12.47
C PRO A 325 -18.98 22.24 -12.37
N TRP A 326 -18.74 22.78 -11.17
CA TRP A 326 -18.45 24.19 -10.92
C TRP A 326 -17.48 24.32 -9.73
N PRO A 327 -16.69 25.42 -9.64
CA PRO A 327 -15.74 25.60 -8.54
C PRO A 327 -16.47 25.83 -7.21
N ALA A 328 -15.78 25.58 -6.10
CA ALA A 328 -16.33 25.84 -4.79
C ALA A 328 -16.43 27.36 -4.54
N PRO A 329 -17.57 27.87 -4.03
CA PRO A 329 -17.70 29.28 -3.71
C PRO A 329 -16.59 29.77 -2.77
N GLY A 330 -15.93 30.86 -3.18
CA GLY A 330 -14.85 31.50 -2.44
C GLY A 330 -13.46 30.87 -2.62
N PHE A 331 -13.30 29.85 -3.47
CA PHE A 331 -11.98 29.24 -3.74
C PHE A 331 -11.25 29.81 -4.96
N SER A 332 -11.94 30.52 -5.86
CA SER A 332 -11.36 31.07 -7.11
C SER A 332 -10.22 32.06 -6.88
N GLU A 333 -10.23 32.75 -5.75
CA GLU A 333 -9.19 33.73 -5.40
C GLU A 333 -8.07 33.12 -4.54
N GLU A 334 -8.22 31.87 -4.11
CA GLU A 334 -7.26 31.24 -3.21
C GLU A 334 -6.00 30.82 -3.95
N ARG A 335 -4.85 31.31 -3.48
CA ARG A 335 -3.52 30.90 -3.95
C ARG A 335 -2.85 30.10 -2.84
N LEU A 336 -2.76 28.79 -3.01
CA LEU A 336 -2.29 27.89 -1.97
C LEU A 336 -0.94 27.29 -2.32
N THR A 337 -0.09 27.09 -1.31
CA THR A 337 1.12 26.27 -1.45
C THR A 337 1.09 25.12 -0.46
N ILE A 338 1.71 24.00 -0.85
CA ILE A 338 1.81 22.79 -0.03
C ILE A 338 3.24 22.66 0.48
N THR A 339 3.41 22.46 1.79
CA THR A 339 4.71 22.23 2.44
C THR A 339 4.67 21.00 3.35
N ASN A 340 5.82 20.33 3.47
CA ASN A 340 6.00 19.13 4.30
C ASN A 340 5.14 17.91 3.91
N TYR A 341 4.53 17.90 2.72
CA TYR A 341 3.94 16.71 2.08
C TYR A 341 4.74 16.29 0.84
N SER A 342 4.90 14.99 0.63
CA SER A 342 5.69 14.39 -0.46
C SER A 342 4.90 13.32 -1.23
N GLY A 343 5.34 13.02 -2.46
CA GLY A 343 4.80 11.92 -3.27
C GLY A 343 3.31 12.06 -3.58
N SER A 344 2.59 10.94 -3.59
CA SER A 344 1.16 10.84 -3.93
C SER A 344 0.26 11.72 -3.04
N VAL A 345 0.65 11.96 -1.79
CA VAL A 345 -0.08 12.83 -0.87
C VAL A 345 -0.05 14.29 -1.34
N ARG A 346 1.09 14.76 -1.84
CA ARG A 346 1.21 16.12 -2.41
C ARG A 346 0.36 16.26 -3.67
N ASP A 347 0.34 15.22 -4.51
CA ASP A 347 -0.47 15.18 -5.73
C ASP A 347 -1.96 15.19 -5.43
N TYR A 348 -2.38 14.42 -4.42
CA TYR A 348 -3.76 14.43 -3.92
C TYR A 348 -4.19 15.83 -3.45
N LEU A 349 -3.41 16.48 -2.59
CA LEU A 349 -3.73 17.81 -2.08
C LEU A 349 -3.73 18.88 -3.18
N ARG A 350 -2.80 18.79 -4.13
CA ARG A 350 -2.79 19.65 -5.32
C ARG A 350 -4.08 19.47 -6.12
N LYS A 351 -4.48 18.22 -6.36
CA LYS A 351 -5.70 17.90 -7.08
C LYS A 351 -6.94 18.46 -6.38
N LEU A 352 -7.01 18.37 -5.04
CA LEU A 352 -8.12 18.98 -4.28
C LEU A 352 -8.16 20.51 -4.44
N ILE A 353 -7.01 21.19 -4.33
CA ILE A 353 -6.93 22.66 -4.50
C ILE A 353 -7.51 23.07 -5.85
N GLU A 354 -7.07 22.42 -6.92
CA GLU A 354 -7.44 22.77 -8.28
C GLU A 354 -8.91 22.39 -8.58
N LEU A 355 -9.38 21.23 -8.10
CA LEU A 355 -10.79 20.83 -8.23
C LEU A 355 -11.75 21.78 -7.50
N LEU A 356 -11.30 22.41 -6.40
CA LEU A 356 -12.10 23.42 -5.69
C LEU A 356 -12.14 24.77 -6.39
N GLY A 357 -11.30 25.02 -7.41
CA GLY A 357 -11.17 26.33 -8.04
C GLY A 357 -9.97 27.15 -7.58
N GLY A 358 -9.15 26.63 -6.65
CA GLY A 358 -7.98 27.32 -6.15
C GLY A 358 -6.74 27.16 -7.04
N HIS A 359 -5.80 28.08 -6.89
CA HIS A 359 -4.53 28.09 -7.60
C HIS A 359 -3.42 27.49 -6.75
N TYR A 360 -2.92 26.33 -7.15
CA TYR A 360 -1.73 25.74 -6.53
C TYR A 360 -0.46 26.45 -6.99
N THR A 361 0.43 26.73 -6.04
CA THR A 361 1.73 27.39 -6.28
C THR A 361 2.87 26.54 -5.68
N PRO A 362 3.84 26.09 -6.49
CA PRO A 362 4.98 25.29 -5.99
C PRO A 362 5.90 26.11 -5.09
N THR A 363 6.11 27.37 -5.44
CA THR A 363 6.86 28.37 -4.66
C THR A 363 5.90 29.21 -3.82
N MET A 364 6.39 29.76 -2.72
CA MET A 364 5.60 30.61 -1.85
C MET A 364 5.98 32.08 -2.05
N SER A 365 4.98 32.94 -2.20
CA SER A 365 5.12 34.41 -2.30
C SER A 365 4.14 35.09 -1.34
N ALA A 366 4.25 36.42 -1.19
CA ALA A 366 3.31 37.21 -0.39
C ALA A 366 1.87 37.21 -0.96
N GLN A 367 1.68 36.75 -2.20
CA GLN A 367 0.36 36.62 -2.83
C GLN A 367 -0.36 35.34 -2.40
N ASN A 368 0.31 34.44 -1.67
CA ASN A 368 -0.33 33.23 -1.18
C ASN A 368 -1.32 33.56 -0.06
N THR A 369 -2.53 33.03 -0.21
CA THR A 369 -3.62 33.18 0.76
C THR A 369 -3.46 32.24 1.96
N GLN A 370 -3.00 31.01 1.72
CA GLN A 370 -2.82 29.98 2.75
C GLN A 370 -1.65 29.05 2.43
N VAL A 371 -1.07 28.47 3.49
CA VAL A 371 -0.09 27.38 3.40
C VAL A 371 -0.68 26.11 4.01
N VAL A 372 -0.80 25.06 3.20
CA VAL A 372 -1.20 23.72 3.66
C VAL A 372 0.06 22.97 4.11
N ALA A 373 0.20 22.77 5.41
CA ALA A 373 1.39 22.22 6.04
C ALA A 373 1.10 20.91 6.80
N ALA A 374 2.01 19.94 6.71
CA ALA A 374 1.96 18.71 7.52
C ALA A 374 2.53 18.92 8.94
N SER A 375 3.35 19.96 9.11
CA SER A 375 4.02 20.29 10.38
C SER A 375 4.12 21.80 10.53
N ALA A 376 4.09 22.27 11.78
CA ALA A 376 4.20 23.68 12.15
C ALA A 376 5.60 24.22 11.88
N ASP A 377 6.57 23.32 11.79
CA ASP A 377 7.98 23.61 11.62
C ASP A 377 8.39 23.49 10.14
N GLY A 378 9.13 24.46 9.64
CA GLY A 378 9.67 24.42 8.29
C GLY A 378 9.84 25.80 7.66
N LYS A 379 10.80 25.92 6.75
CA LYS A 379 11.19 27.20 6.12
C LYS A 379 10.01 27.98 5.51
N LYS A 380 9.04 27.27 4.91
CA LYS A 380 7.83 27.90 4.35
C LYS A 380 6.83 28.30 5.44
N SER A 381 6.59 27.45 6.44
CA SER A 381 5.70 27.77 7.57
C SER A 381 6.22 28.97 8.39
N ASP A 382 7.54 29.04 8.62
CA ASP A 382 8.18 30.17 9.29
C ASP A 382 8.01 31.47 8.51
N LYS A 383 8.22 31.39 7.19
CA LYS A 383 8.11 32.54 6.31
C LYS A 383 6.64 32.99 6.12
N ALA A 384 5.71 32.04 6.12
CA ALA A 384 4.27 32.33 6.09
C ALA A 384 3.85 33.12 7.32
N ARG A 385 4.30 32.72 8.52
CA ARG A 385 4.08 33.48 9.76
C ARG A 385 4.65 34.90 9.69
N GLN A 386 5.86 35.07 9.14
CA GLN A 386 6.47 36.40 8.95
C GLN A 386 5.67 37.28 7.98
N TRP A 387 5.01 36.69 6.98
CA TRP A 387 4.20 37.39 5.99
C TRP A 387 2.72 37.53 6.39
N GLY A 388 2.32 37.05 7.57
CA GLY A 388 0.92 37.06 7.99
C GLY A 388 0.02 36.11 7.19
N ILE A 389 0.60 35.14 6.48
CA ILE A 389 -0.13 34.14 5.70
C ILE A 389 -0.55 33.00 6.64
N GLY A 390 -1.83 32.62 6.58
CA GLY A 390 -2.35 31.55 7.42
C GLY A 390 -1.70 30.19 7.11
N VAL A 391 -1.43 29.42 8.16
CA VAL A 391 -0.90 28.07 8.08
C VAL A 391 -1.96 27.11 8.60
N VAL A 392 -2.39 26.18 7.75
CA VAL A 392 -3.45 25.20 8.03
C VAL A 392 -2.97 23.78 7.73
N ASN A 393 -3.55 22.78 8.39
CA ASN A 393 -3.34 21.37 8.04
C ASN A 393 -4.22 20.92 6.85
N HIS A 394 -4.01 19.71 6.34
CA HIS A 394 -4.75 19.18 5.18
C HIS A 394 -6.25 18.98 5.44
N THR A 395 -6.66 18.78 6.69
CA THR A 395 -8.08 18.55 7.03
C THR A 395 -8.96 19.77 6.74
N TRP A 396 -8.38 20.98 6.73
CA TRP A 396 -9.09 22.18 6.25
C TRP A 396 -9.48 22.06 4.78
N LEU A 397 -8.56 21.60 3.94
CA LEU A 397 -8.79 21.45 2.51
C LEU A 397 -9.80 20.32 2.22
N GLU A 398 -9.70 19.21 2.96
CA GLU A 398 -10.67 18.10 2.90
C GLU A 398 -12.07 18.54 3.36
N ASP A 399 -12.18 19.32 4.44
CA ASP A 399 -13.47 19.88 4.89
C ASP A 399 -14.07 20.88 3.89
N CYS A 400 -13.22 21.67 3.24
CA CYS A 400 -13.65 22.55 2.13
C CYS A 400 -14.18 21.75 0.96
N PHE A 401 -13.55 20.61 0.64
CA PHE A 401 -14.00 19.71 -0.42
C PHE A 401 -15.30 18.98 -0.07
N LEU A 402 -15.42 18.48 1.16
CA LEU A 402 -16.63 17.83 1.67
C LEU A 402 -17.85 18.76 1.60
N GLN A 403 -17.68 20.02 2.00
CA GLN A 403 -18.76 21.01 2.00
C GLN A 403 -18.89 21.77 0.67
N TRP A 404 -17.97 21.52 -0.27
CA TRP A 404 -17.83 22.24 -1.54
C TRP A 404 -17.91 23.77 -1.41
N LYS A 405 -17.20 24.33 -0.42
CA LYS A 405 -17.13 25.78 -0.14
C LYS A 405 -15.89 26.13 0.67
N LYS A 406 -15.49 27.40 0.67
CA LYS A 406 -14.46 27.91 1.58
C LYS A 406 -14.93 27.90 3.04
N VAL A 407 -14.33 27.03 3.85
CA VAL A 407 -14.52 26.98 5.31
C VAL A 407 -13.53 27.94 5.98
N SER A 408 -13.92 28.55 7.09
CA SER A 408 -13.03 29.46 7.84
C SER A 408 -11.74 28.75 8.30
N PRO A 409 -10.55 29.25 7.91
CA PRO A 409 -9.28 28.62 8.24
C PRO A 409 -8.88 28.80 9.71
N GLY A 410 -9.52 29.74 10.44
CA GLY A 410 -9.15 30.09 11.81
C GLY A 410 -9.59 29.11 12.91
N ALA A 411 -10.30 28.03 12.57
CA ALA A 411 -10.72 27.06 13.57
C ALA A 411 -9.51 26.32 14.16
N SER A 412 -9.50 26.14 15.48
CA SER A 412 -8.39 25.50 16.20
C SER A 412 -8.00 24.13 15.63
N LYS A 413 -8.96 23.34 15.12
CA LYS A 413 -8.69 22.03 14.50
C LYS A 413 -7.83 22.08 13.21
N TYR A 414 -7.76 23.23 12.55
CA TYR A 414 -6.96 23.43 11.33
C TYR A 414 -5.60 24.05 11.60
N THR A 415 -5.50 24.87 12.66
CA THR A 415 -4.30 25.61 13.05
C THR A 415 -3.50 24.92 14.16
N HIS A 416 -4.12 24.00 14.91
CA HIS A 416 -3.47 23.21 15.95
C HIS A 416 -2.69 22.05 15.32
N GLN A 417 -1.37 22.18 15.30
CA GLN A 417 -0.44 21.16 14.86
C GLN A 417 0.37 20.73 16.08
N ALA A 418 -0.03 19.63 16.74
CA ALA A 418 0.67 19.13 17.92
C ALA A 418 2.14 18.80 17.57
N HIS A 419 3.09 19.31 18.37
CA HIS A 419 4.51 19.05 18.16
C HIS A 419 4.80 17.54 18.19
N GLY A 420 5.41 17.02 17.13
CA GLY A 420 5.85 15.62 17.04
C GLY A 420 4.83 14.62 16.46
N VAL A 421 3.65 15.08 16.00
CA VAL A 421 2.67 14.22 15.29
C VAL A 421 2.81 14.41 13.78
N ASP A 422 3.11 13.34 13.06
CA ASP A 422 3.19 13.35 11.60
C ASP A 422 1.79 13.25 10.98
N TRP A 423 1.24 14.39 10.56
CA TRP A 423 -0.08 14.46 9.92
C TRP A 423 -0.12 13.87 8.50
N SER A 424 1.00 13.40 7.95
CA SER A 424 1.04 12.80 6.61
C SER A 424 0.39 11.41 6.52
N MET A 425 0.18 10.73 7.66
CA MET A 425 -0.29 9.33 7.71
C MET A 425 -1.80 9.16 7.45
N ASN A 426 -2.62 10.20 7.62
CA ASN A 426 -4.10 10.09 7.54
C ASN A 426 -4.71 10.84 6.34
N VAL A 427 -3.88 11.30 5.39
CA VAL A 427 -4.37 12.11 4.26
C VAL A 427 -5.12 11.25 3.25
N GLY A 428 -6.32 11.67 2.84
CA GLY A 428 -7.12 10.93 1.86
C GLY A 428 -7.79 9.66 2.41
N GLU A 429 -7.83 9.50 3.73
CA GLU A 429 -8.66 8.52 4.45
C GLU A 429 -10.06 9.06 4.79
N CYS A 430 -10.28 10.37 4.58
CA CYS A 430 -11.58 11.01 4.75
C CYS A 430 -12.57 10.55 3.66
N GLY A 431 -13.65 9.90 4.10
CA GLY A 431 -14.83 9.61 3.30
C GLY A 431 -15.86 10.73 3.35
N ILE A 432 -16.78 10.73 2.39
CA ILE A 432 -17.89 11.69 2.31
C ILE A 432 -18.96 11.42 3.37
N GLY A 433 -19.02 10.19 3.88
CA GLY A 433 -20.11 9.74 4.73
C GLY A 433 -21.43 9.63 3.95
N PRO A 434 -22.58 9.48 4.63
CA PRO A 434 -23.87 9.28 3.97
C PRO A 434 -24.35 10.55 3.26
N TYR A 435 -24.04 10.69 1.96
CA TYR A 435 -24.56 11.73 1.09
C TYR A 435 -26.01 11.41 0.68
N ARG A 436 -26.96 12.34 0.94
CA ARG A 436 -28.41 12.10 0.77
C ARG A 436 -29.02 13.03 -0.27
N PHE A 437 -30.12 12.57 -0.87
CA PHE A 437 -30.87 13.30 -1.89
C PHE A 437 -31.28 14.73 -1.46
N LYS A 438 -31.68 14.94 -0.20
CA LYS A 438 -32.01 16.29 0.32
C LYS A 438 -30.82 17.26 0.24
N SER A 439 -29.61 16.79 0.54
CA SER A 439 -28.39 17.60 0.46
C SER A 439 -28.10 18.02 -0.99
N TRP A 440 -28.35 17.13 -1.94
CA TRP A 440 -28.25 17.42 -3.36
C TRP A 440 -29.34 18.40 -3.83
N GLU A 441 -30.61 18.24 -3.41
CA GLU A 441 -31.68 19.21 -3.74
C GLU A 441 -31.40 20.61 -3.18
N GLU A 442 -30.86 20.71 -1.96
CA GLU A 442 -30.41 21.97 -1.38
C GLU A 442 -29.25 22.61 -2.15
N GLU A 443 -28.31 21.79 -2.66
CA GLU A 443 -27.18 22.24 -3.49
C GLU A 443 -27.67 22.77 -4.85
N GLN A 444 -28.68 22.12 -5.44
CA GLN A 444 -29.29 22.54 -6.70
C GLN A 444 -30.18 23.79 -6.56
N THR A 445 -30.86 23.98 -5.41
CA THR A 445 -31.74 25.13 -5.17
C THR A 445 -30.99 26.39 -4.74
N LYS A 446 -29.80 26.26 -4.13
CA LYS A 446 -28.89 27.37 -3.81
C LYS A 446 -28.10 27.87 -5.04
N ARG A 447 -28.29 27.25 -6.20
CA ARG A 447 -27.66 27.60 -7.48
C ARG A 447 -28.25 28.92 -7.99
N THR A 448 -27.44 29.97 -8.05
CA THR A 448 -27.89 31.27 -8.59
C THR A 448 -27.88 31.27 -10.12
N PRO A 449 -28.85 31.92 -10.80
CA PRO A 449 -28.92 31.96 -12.27
C PRO A 449 -27.69 32.56 -12.95
N TYR A 450 -26.87 33.37 -12.27
CA TYR A 450 -25.71 34.03 -12.86
C TYR A 450 -24.58 33.06 -13.31
N ASP A 451 -24.69 31.76 -12.98
CA ASP A 451 -23.80 30.67 -13.40
C ASP A 451 -24.16 30.05 -14.77
N HIS A 452 -25.01 30.71 -15.56
CA HIS A 452 -25.48 30.21 -16.86
C HIS A 452 -24.35 29.69 -17.75
N GLN A 453 -24.54 28.45 -18.25
CA GLN A 453 -23.94 27.74 -19.39
C GLN A 453 -22.46 27.98 -19.75
N THR A 454 -22.02 29.22 -19.89
CA THR A 454 -20.66 29.62 -20.21
C THR A 454 -19.67 29.26 -19.10
N ALA A 455 -20.02 29.44 -17.83
CA ALA A 455 -19.15 29.12 -16.68
C ALA A 455 -19.02 27.61 -16.43
N ALA A 456 -20.09 26.83 -16.64
CA ALA A 456 -20.05 25.37 -16.52
C ALA A 456 -19.27 24.71 -17.67
N THR A 457 -19.38 25.24 -18.89
CA THR A 457 -18.60 24.76 -20.05
C THR A 457 -17.13 25.13 -19.88
N THR A 458 -16.82 26.39 -19.54
CA THR A 458 -15.43 26.80 -19.26
C THR A 458 -14.85 26.10 -18.04
N TRP A 459 -15.63 25.80 -16.99
CA TRP A 459 -15.13 25.07 -15.84
C TRP A 459 -14.93 23.58 -16.12
N ALA A 460 -15.82 22.92 -16.88
CA ALA A 460 -15.59 21.55 -17.34
C ALA A 460 -14.32 21.46 -18.21
N GLU A 461 -14.13 22.41 -19.13
CA GLU A 461 -12.90 22.61 -19.91
C GLU A 461 -11.70 22.94 -19.02
N THR A 462 -11.90 23.70 -17.93
CA THR A 462 -10.85 24.03 -16.96
C THR A 462 -10.48 22.82 -16.11
N ILE A 463 -11.42 21.97 -15.68
CA ILE A 463 -11.13 20.69 -15.01
C ILE A 463 -10.37 19.78 -15.98
N GLN A 464 -10.77 19.74 -17.25
CA GLN A 464 -10.07 18.98 -18.29
C GLN A 464 -8.66 19.54 -18.56
N THR A 465 -8.50 20.88 -18.52
CA THR A 465 -7.22 21.59 -18.66
C THR A 465 -6.35 21.45 -17.41
N ILE A 466 -6.92 21.43 -16.22
CA ILE A 466 -6.26 21.15 -14.94
C ILE A 466 -5.76 19.71 -14.97
N GLU A 467 -6.59 18.76 -15.40
CA GLU A 467 -6.17 17.37 -15.60
C GLU A 467 -5.13 17.23 -16.70
N ALA A 468 -5.21 18.04 -17.77
CA ALA A 468 -4.20 18.13 -18.81
C ALA A 468 -2.89 18.73 -18.34
N ALA A 469 -2.92 19.80 -17.54
CA ALA A 469 -1.76 20.52 -17.01
C ALA A 469 -1.07 19.73 -15.89
N LEU A 470 -1.86 19.08 -15.03
CA LEU A 470 -1.43 18.05 -14.11
C LEU A 470 -0.80 16.87 -14.83
N ALA A 471 -1.23 16.60 -16.07
CA ALA A 471 -0.68 15.62 -16.99
C ALA A 471 0.33 16.21 -18.01
N LEU A 472 0.86 17.44 -17.83
CA LEU A 472 1.86 18.04 -18.75
C LEU A 472 3.08 18.67 -18.04
N GLY A 473 2.97 19.08 -16.77
CA GLY A 473 4.12 19.53 -15.98
C GLY A 473 4.71 20.85 -16.43
N ASP A 474 4.29 21.92 -15.76
CA ASP A 474 4.68 23.33 -15.86
C ASP A 474 3.97 24.18 -16.94
N VAL A 475 3.19 25.15 -16.44
CA VAL A 475 3.04 26.48 -17.06
C VAL A 475 3.72 27.47 -16.11
N GLN A 476 4.83 28.07 -16.55
CA GLN A 476 5.32 29.29 -15.94
C GLN A 476 4.31 30.41 -16.22
N SER A 477 3.53 30.80 -15.22
CA SER A 477 2.82 32.08 -15.27
C SER A 477 3.82 33.21 -14.98
N THR A 478 4.30 33.89 -16.02
CA THR A 478 4.98 35.18 -15.90
C THR A 478 3.98 36.23 -15.42
N PRO A 479 4.25 37.00 -14.34
CA PRO A 479 3.45 38.17 -14.01
C PRO A 479 3.78 39.34 -14.95
N PRO A 480 2.83 40.25 -15.25
CA PRO A 480 3.16 41.54 -15.82
C PRO A 480 3.99 42.34 -14.81
N ALA A 481 5.03 43.00 -15.31
CA ALA A 481 5.77 44.00 -14.55
C ALA A 481 4.86 45.20 -14.33
N ASP A 482 4.73 45.64 -13.07
CA ASP A 482 4.51 47.06 -12.79
C ASP A 482 5.09 47.44 -11.42
N SER A 483 5.74 48.60 -11.47
CA SER A 483 6.53 49.29 -10.48
C SER A 483 5.76 49.75 -9.24
N TYR A 484 6.36 49.65 -8.04
CA TYR A 484 6.28 50.74 -7.06
C TYR A 484 7.38 50.68 -5.99
N HIS A 485 7.83 51.87 -5.60
CA HIS A 485 8.97 52.16 -4.73
C HIS A 485 8.70 51.96 -3.22
N PRO A 486 9.75 51.77 -2.39
CA PRO A 486 9.63 51.56 -0.95
C PRO A 486 9.50 52.90 -0.19
N GLY A 487 8.58 52.96 0.77
CA GLY A 487 8.34 54.15 1.59
C GLY A 487 7.99 53.82 3.04
N GLN A 488 9.02 53.95 3.89
CA GLN A 488 9.04 54.52 5.25
C GLN A 488 8.24 53.90 6.41
N GLN A 489 9.02 53.66 7.48
CA GLN A 489 8.64 53.37 8.86
C GLN A 489 7.84 54.51 9.51
N SER A 490 7.00 54.17 10.50
CA SER A 490 7.04 54.76 11.85
C SER A 490 6.03 54.10 12.83
N PRO A 491 6.18 54.30 14.16
CA PRO A 491 5.97 53.27 15.19
C PRO A 491 4.88 53.61 16.24
N GLY A 492 4.64 52.68 17.18
CA GLY A 492 3.81 52.85 18.38
C GLY A 492 2.64 51.84 18.39
N ASP A 493 2.26 51.15 19.47
CA ASP A 493 2.55 51.36 20.87
C ASP A 493 2.58 50.04 21.65
N SER A 494 3.43 50.04 22.65
CA SER A 494 3.49 49.14 23.77
C SER A 494 2.26 49.30 24.68
N GLU A 495 1.64 48.21 25.12
CA GLU A 495 1.17 48.12 26.51
C GLU A 495 1.41 46.72 27.09
N ARG A 496 2.08 46.75 28.25
CA ARG A 496 2.37 45.65 29.15
C ARG A 496 1.13 45.33 29.98
N PHE A 497 0.89 44.06 30.29
CA PHE A 497 0.53 43.66 31.65
C PHE A 497 1.25 42.36 32.00
N GLY A 498 1.98 42.39 33.12
CA GLY A 498 2.90 41.34 33.55
C GLY A 498 2.34 40.42 34.63
N GLY A 499 3.11 39.33 34.86
CA GLY A 499 3.16 38.49 36.06
C GLY A 499 1.94 37.58 36.28
N THR A 500 2.06 36.35 36.76
CA THR A 500 3.16 35.65 37.44
C THR A 500 3.02 34.14 37.26
N ASN A 501 4.17 33.44 37.25
CA ASN A 501 4.25 31.99 37.34
C ASN A 501 3.65 31.47 38.65
N THR A 502 2.79 30.46 38.57
CA THR A 502 2.64 29.48 39.65
C THR A 502 2.48 28.08 39.08
N SER A 503 3.18 27.16 39.72
CA SER A 503 3.69 25.90 39.18
C SER A 503 2.65 24.83 38.92
N VAL A 504 2.92 24.09 37.85
CA VAL A 504 2.50 22.71 37.57
C VAL A 504 2.79 21.82 38.78
N ARG A 505 1.83 21.66 39.69
CA ARG A 505 1.86 20.56 40.68
C ARG A 505 0.52 20.19 41.31
N ASP A 506 -0.49 21.06 41.28
CA ASP A 506 -1.77 20.80 41.98
C ASP A 506 -2.94 20.33 41.09
N ALA A 507 -2.71 20.10 39.80
CA ALA A 507 -3.77 19.62 38.89
C ALA A 507 -3.70 18.12 38.54
N MET A 508 -2.79 17.35 39.16
CA MET A 508 -2.51 15.96 38.77
C MET A 508 -2.91 14.89 39.81
N GLU A 509 -3.75 15.24 40.79
CA GLU A 509 -4.11 14.32 41.88
C GLU A 509 -5.62 14.32 42.23
N ALA A 510 -6.48 14.07 41.23
CA ALA A 510 -7.85 13.56 41.41
C ALA A 510 -8.31 13.07 40.02
N ILE A 511 -8.42 11.78 39.70
CA ILE A 511 -9.48 10.88 40.15
C ILE A 511 -9.00 9.46 39.81
N THR A 512 -8.62 8.68 40.82
CA THR A 512 -8.55 7.21 40.76
C THR A 512 -9.35 6.66 41.93
N LYS A 513 -10.47 5.99 41.64
CA LYS A 513 -10.82 4.63 42.08
C LYS A 513 -12.28 4.27 41.70
N PRO A 514 -12.53 3.03 41.24
CA PRO A 514 -13.87 2.56 40.86
C PRO A 514 -14.63 1.92 42.04
N LYS A 515 -15.97 1.98 42.00
CA LYS A 515 -16.87 1.28 42.92
C LYS A 515 -17.05 -0.19 42.53
N ARG A 516 -17.11 -1.05 43.55
CA ARG A 516 -17.28 -2.51 43.54
C ARG A 516 -18.58 -2.97 42.86
N GLU A 517 -18.46 -3.96 41.98
CA GLU A 517 -19.50 -4.97 41.72
C GLU A 517 -18.89 -6.38 41.76
N THR A 518 -19.75 -7.34 42.10
CA THR A 518 -19.50 -8.64 42.73
C THR A 518 -18.79 -9.69 41.87
N ALA A 519 -18.05 -10.58 42.56
CA ALA A 519 -17.22 -11.63 42.00
C ALA A 519 -18.02 -12.74 41.30
N SER A 520 -17.80 -12.88 39.99
CA SER A 520 -17.91 -14.15 39.27
C SER A 520 -16.52 -14.45 38.68
N ARG A 521 -15.99 -15.66 38.91
CA ARG A 521 -14.67 -16.12 38.46
C ARG A 521 -14.61 -16.09 36.92
N ARG A 522 -14.19 -14.97 36.33
CA ARG A 522 -13.87 -14.91 34.89
C ARG A 522 -12.48 -15.51 34.66
N THR A 523 -12.44 -16.72 34.13
CA THR A 523 -11.21 -17.29 33.54
C THR A 523 -10.78 -16.40 32.38
N ASN A 524 -9.58 -15.81 32.44
CA ASN A 524 -9.03 -15.04 31.33
C ASN A 524 -8.74 -15.98 30.16
N VAL A 525 -9.52 -15.86 29.07
CA VAL A 525 -9.32 -16.66 27.86
C VAL A 525 -8.42 -15.90 26.90
N PHE A 526 -7.37 -16.56 26.44
CA PHE A 526 -6.46 -16.02 25.42
C PHE A 526 -6.41 -16.96 24.23
N TYR A 527 -6.49 -16.42 23.02
CA TYR A 527 -6.45 -17.22 21.80
C TYR A 527 -5.40 -16.74 20.80
N MET A 528 -4.98 -17.65 19.93
CA MET A 528 -4.13 -17.40 18.78
C MET A 528 -4.73 -18.11 17.56
N ALA A 529 -4.57 -17.54 16.37
CA ALA A 529 -5.01 -18.16 15.12
C ALA A 529 -3.84 -18.52 14.20
N THR A 530 -3.89 -19.71 13.59
CA THR A 530 -2.95 -20.21 12.59
C THR A 530 -3.70 -20.96 11.49
N LEU A 531 -3.33 -20.73 10.23
CA LEU A 531 -4.02 -21.26 9.04
C LEU A 531 -5.48 -20.79 8.87
N VAL A 532 -5.91 -19.79 9.65
CA VAL A 532 -7.24 -19.18 9.61
C VAL A 532 -7.07 -17.69 9.88
N THR A 533 -7.76 -16.85 9.10
CA THR A 533 -7.84 -15.40 9.32
C THR A 533 -9.21 -15.06 9.88
N LEU A 534 -9.26 -14.47 11.07
CA LEU A 534 -10.51 -14.01 11.69
C LEU A 534 -10.82 -12.59 11.23
N THR A 535 -12.10 -12.31 10.94
CA THR A 535 -12.52 -10.96 10.56
C THR A 535 -12.48 -10.00 11.75
N LYS A 536 -12.60 -8.69 11.50
CA LYS A 536 -12.68 -7.68 12.57
C LYS A 536 -13.91 -7.92 13.44
N GLU A 537 -15.02 -8.33 12.84
CA GLU A 537 -16.28 -8.64 13.51
C GLU A 537 -16.11 -9.86 14.43
N GLN A 538 -15.49 -10.94 13.94
CA GLN A 538 -15.21 -12.14 14.74
C GLN A 538 -14.25 -11.86 15.91
N THR A 539 -13.21 -11.07 15.67
CA THR A 539 -12.24 -10.66 16.69
C THR A 539 -12.91 -9.79 17.77
N SER A 540 -13.76 -8.85 17.35
CA SER A 540 -14.55 -8.02 18.27
C SER A 540 -15.55 -8.85 19.09
N ALA A 541 -16.23 -9.80 18.44
CA ALA A 541 -17.17 -10.70 19.12
C ALA A 541 -16.47 -11.59 20.16
N LEU A 542 -15.32 -12.19 19.83
CA LEU A 542 -14.51 -12.95 20.78
C LEU A 542 -14.03 -12.09 21.96
N LEU A 543 -13.66 -10.84 21.70
CA LEU A 543 -13.29 -9.89 22.76
C LEU A 543 -14.48 -9.59 23.69
N MET A 544 -15.68 -9.42 23.15
CA MET A 544 -16.91 -9.24 23.93
C MET A 544 -17.26 -10.48 24.76
N LEU A 545 -16.92 -11.67 24.28
CA LEU A 545 -17.04 -12.94 25.01
C LEU A 545 -15.91 -13.17 26.03
N GLY A 546 -14.98 -12.23 26.16
CA GLY A 546 -13.88 -12.27 27.12
C GLY A 546 -12.62 -13.00 26.65
N ALA A 547 -12.55 -13.40 25.38
CA ALA A 547 -11.38 -14.00 24.76
C ALA A 547 -10.47 -12.91 24.14
N LYS A 548 -9.20 -12.87 24.55
CA LYS A 548 -8.22 -11.86 24.11
C LYS A 548 -7.23 -12.48 23.13
N LEU A 549 -6.95 -11.78 22.04
CA LEU A 549 -5.87 -12.17 21.13
C LEU A 549 -4.51 -12.03 21.84
N THR A 550 -3.67 -13.05 21.77
CA THR A 550 -2.30 -13.03 22.30
C THR A 550 -1.27 -13.40 21.24
N THR A 551 -0.07 -12.86 21.35
CA THR A 551 1.10 -13.23 20.55
C THR A 551 2.06 -14.15 21.31
N ARG A 552 1.79 -14.42 22.59
CA ARG A 552 2.63 -15.23 23.49
C ARG A 552 2.08 -16.66 23.61
N PRO A 553 2.75 -17.70 23.08
CA PRO A 553 2.28 -19.09 23.11
C PRO A 553 1.99 -19.63 24.51
N GLU A 554 2.76 -19.21 25.52
CA GLU A 554 2.62 -19.64 26.91
C GLU A 554 1.35 -19.12 27.60
N LEU A 555 0.72 -18.08 27.05
CA LEU A 555 -0.56 -17.56 27.54
C LEU A 555 -1.76 -18.17 26.80
N VAL A 556 -1.54 -18.91 25.71
CA VAL A 556 -2.61 -19.41 24.85
C VAL A 556 -3.43 -20.45 25.59
N THR A 557 -4.72 -20.17 25.71
CA THR A 557 -5.73 -21.13 26.21
C THR A 557 -6.41 -21.86 25.05
N HIS A 558 -6.60 -21.18 23.91
CA HIS A 558 -7.26 -21.72 22.73
C HIS A 558 -6.43 -21.43 21.47
N LEU A 559 -6.10 -22.45 20.70
CA LEU A 559 -5.44 -22.29 19.41
C LEU A 559 -6.45 -22.56 18.30
N VAL A 560 -6.81 -21.52 17.54
CA VAL A 560 -7.73 -21.60 16.41
C VAL A 560 -6.98 -22.02 15.15
N THR A 561 -7.33 -23.15 14.56
CA THR A 561 -6.72 -23.66 13.33
C THR A 561 -7.64 -24.62 12.57
N SER A 562 -7.48 -24.69 11.25
CA SER A 562 -8.30 -25.56 10.40
C SER A 562 -7.84 -27.02 10.38
N ARG A 563 -6.58 -27.30 10.71
CA ARG A 563 -5.99 -28.65 10.66
C ARG A 563 -4.71 -28.77 11.50
N ILE A 564 -4.30 -30.01 11.80
CA ILE A 564 -2.99 -30.30 12.40
C ILE A 564 -1.91 -29.90 11.40
N SER A 565 -0.90 -29.16 11.87
CA SER A 565 0.15 -28.66 10.98
C SER A 565 1.46 -28.42 11.74
N LYS A 566 2.56 -28.37 10.99
CA LYS A 566 3.89 -28.02 11.50
C LYS A 566 4.14 -26.51 11.54
N THR A 567 3.10 -25.67 11.57
CA THR A 567 3.31 -24.22 11.71
C THR A 567 3.91 -23.90 13.06
N LEU A 568 4.67 -22.81 13.13
CA LEU A 568 5.35 -22.41 14.36
C LEU A 568 4.39 -22.10 15.50
N LYS A 569 3.28 -21.43 15.20
CA LYS A 569 2.22 -21.15 16.17
C LYS A 569 1.66 -22.45 16.73
N PHE A 570 1.45 -23.47 15.89
CA PHE A 570 0.97 -24.78 16.33
C PHE A 570 2.01 -25.49 17.21
N LEU A 571 3.25 -25.63 16.74
CA LEU A 571 4.32 -26.33 17.45
C LEU A 571 4.75 -25.63 18.75
N ALA A 572 4.67 -24.30 18.82
CA ALA A 572 4.96 -23.55 20.04
C ALA A 572 3.81 -23.67 21.05
N CYS A 573 2.56 -23.52 20.61
CA CYS A 573 1.41 -23.55 21.51
C CYS A 573 1.14 -24.96 22.06
N ILE A 574 1.32 -26.02 21.28
CA ILE A 574 1.05 -27.40 21.73
C ILE A 574 1.87 -27.81 22.96
N ASN A 575 3.03 -27.18 23.21
CA ASN A 575 3.84 -27.41 24.42
C ASN A 575 3.12 -27.04 25.72
N PHE A 576 2.15 -26.13 25.66
CA PHE A 576 1.39 -25.62 26.82
C PHE A 576 -0.01 -26.24 26.94
N SER A 577 -0.32 -27.27 26.15
CA SER A 577 -1.60 -28.00 26.17
C SER A 577 -2.87 -27.11 26.01
N PRO A 578 -2.94 -26.20 25.01
CA PRO A 578 -4.13 -25.40 24.76
C PRO A 578 -5.28 -26.25 24.21
N CYS A 579 -6.51 -25.73 24.30
CA CYS A 579 -7.64 -26.24 23.53
C CYS A 579 -7.44 -25.91 22.05
N ILE A 580 -7.18 -26.91 21.21
CA ILE A 580 -7.02 -26.71 19.77
C ILE A 580 -8.41 -26.80 19.12
N VAL A 581 -8.84 -25.74 18.45
CA VAL A 581 -10.22 -25.54 17.98
C VAL A 581 -10.25 -25.09 16.51
N THR A 582 -11.36 -25.30 15.81
CA THR A 582 -11.55 -24.88 14.41
C THR A 582 -12.13 -23.47 14.31
N ASP A 583 -12.23 -22.93 13.09
CA ASP A 583 -13.01 -21.71 12.83
C ASP A 583 -14.51 -21.91 13.11
N GLU A 584 -15.01 -23.15 13.06
CA GLU A 584 -16.37 -23.49 13.50
C GLU A 584 -16.59 -23.20 14.98
N TRP A 585 -15.60 -23.44 15.83
CA TRP A 585 -15.69 -23.06 17.25
C TRP A 585 -15.87 -21.56 17.42
N VAL A 586 -15.24 -20.73 16.58
CA VAL A 586 -15.43 -19.28 16.61
C VAL A 586 -16.86 -18.93 16.24
N LYS A 587 -17.41 -19.53 15.17
CA LYS A 587 -18.79 -19.32 14.73
C LYS A 587 -19.79 -19.76 15.80
N ALA A 588 -19.67 -20.99 16.31
CA ALA A 588 -20.52 -21.53 17.36
C ALA A 588 -20.45 -20.71 18.65
N SER A 589 -19.25 -20.27 19.05
CA SER A 589 -19.10 -19.45 20.27
C SER A 589 -19.76 -18.08 20.15
N ILE A 590 -19.78 -17.50 18.94
CA ILE A 590 -20.47 -16.24 18.64
C ILE A 590 -21.99 -16.44 18.65
N GLU A 591 -22.48 -17.52 18.02
CA GLU A 591 -23.91 -17.84 17.94
C GLU A 591 -24.51 -18.15 19.33
N GLU A 592 -23.84 -18.98 20.11
CA GLU A 592 -24.26 -19.39 21.46
C GLU A 592 -23.97 -18.31 22.52
N LYS A 593 -23.24 -17.25 22.14
CA LYS A 593 -22.78 -16.16 23.03
C LYS A 593 -22.00 -16.66 24.25
N GLN A 594 -21.35 -17.80 24.11
CA GLN A 594 -20.53 -18.46 25.12
C GLN A 594 -19.43 -19.26 24.42
N LEU A 595 -18.26 -19.38 25.04
CA LEU A 595 -17.19 -20.22 24.50
C LEU A 595 -17.57 -21.70 24.57
N ALA A 596 -17.71 -22.33 23.40
CA ALA A 596 -18.13 -23.73 23.29
C ALA A 596 -16.99 -24.71 23.65
N PRO A 597 -17.28 -25.92 24.15
CA PRO A 597 -16.28 -26.97 24.29
C PRO A 597 -16.06 -27.65 22.93
N TYR A 598 -15.02 -27.28 22.20
CA TYR A 598 -14.68 -27.91 20.93
C TYR A 598 -13.23 -28.38 20.94
N LEU A 599 -12.95 -29.49 20.26
CA LEU A 599 -11.61 -29.99 20.00
C LEU A 599 -11.53 -30.30 18.51
N LEU A 600 -10.48 -29.80 17.84
CA LEU A 600 -10.17 -30.11 16.45
C LEU A 600 -10.16 -31.62 16.24
N LYS A 601 -11.01 -32.10 15.33
CA LYS A 601 -10.99 -33.48 14.82
C LYS A 601 -10.39 -33.46 13.43
N ASP A 602 -9.19 -33.99 13.28
CA ASP A 602 -8.48 -34.04 11.99
C ASP A 602 -7.91 -35.45 11.75
N PRO A 603 -8.76 -36.43 11.36
CA PRO A 603 -8.33 -37.81 11.13
C PRO A 603 -7.23 -37.93 10.06
N ASN A 604 -7.27 -37.06 9.05
CA ASN A 604 -6.30 -37.03 7.96
C ASN A 604 -4.93 -36.56 8.47
N GLY A 605 -4.89 -35.48 9.27
CA GLY A 605 -3.66 -34.99 9.89
C GLY A 605 -3.07 -35.99 10.91
N GLU A 606 -3.92 -36.62 11.72
CA GLU A 606 -3.50 -37.66 12.68
C GLU A 606 -2.84 -38.86 11.97
N GLN A 607 -3.42 -39.31 10.83
CA GLN A 607 -2.84 -40.35 10.00
C GLN A 607 -1.52 -39.89 9.34
N GLN A 608 -1.51 -38.67 8.77
CA GLN A 608 -0.34 -38.11 8.08
C GLN A 608 0.89 -38.00 9.00
N PHE A 609 0.69 -37.60 10.26
CA PHE A 609 1.77 -37.43 11.23
C PHE A 609 1.97 -38.64 12.15
N ASN A 610 1.23 -39.73 11.92
CA ASN A 610 1.25 -40.95 12.71
C ASN A 610 1.15 -40.69 14.23
N MET A 611 0.16 -39.87 14.61
CA MET A 611 -0.02 -39.38 15.98
C MET A 611 -1.49 -39.13 16.30
N THR A 612 -1.85 -39.15 17.58
CA THR A 612 -3.16 -38.69 18.05
C THR A 612 -3.01 -37.36 18.78
N LEU A 613 -3.83 -36.37 18.41
CA LEU A 613 -3.79 -35.02 18.94
C LEU A 613 -4.11 -35.01 20.44
N GLU A 614 -5.12 -35.78 20.84
CA GLU A 614 -5.47 -35.97 22.25
C GLU A 614 -4.31 -36.59 23.04
N GLY A 615 -3.63 -37.57 22.45
CA GLY A 615 -2.44 -38.19 23.04
C GLY A 615 -1.29 -37.20 23.21
N ALA A 616 -1.06 -36.33 22.22
CA ALA A 616 -0.02 -35.31 22.28
C ALA A 616 -0.33 -34.23 23.33
N LEU A 617 -1.56 -33.73 23.40
CA LEU A 617 -1.98 -32.77 24.42
C LEU A 617 -1.87 -33.37 25.84
N ARG A 618 -2.24 -34.65 26.02
CA ARG A 618 -2.06 -35.36 27.29
C ARG A 618 -0.59 -35.42 27.72
N ARG A 619 0.33 -35.71 26.79
CA ARG A 619 1.78 -35.73 27.05
C ARG A 619 2.34 -34.33 27.31
N SER A 620 1.93 -33.32 26.54
CA SER A 620 2.29 -31.92 26.79
C SER A 620 1.93 -31.50 28.22
N LYS A 621 0.72 -31.85 28.69
CA LYS A 621 0.26 -31.54 30.04
C LYS A 621 1.12 -32.17 31.14
N GLN A 622 1.70 -33.35 30.88
CA GLN A 622 2.63 -34.02 31.80
C GLN A 622 3.99 -33.34 31.83
N HIS A 623 4.51 -32.92 30.66
CA HIS A 623 5.83 -32.30 30.56
C HIS A 623 5.83 -30.77 30.78
N LYS A 624 4.68 -30.10 30.77
CA LYS A 624 4.50 -28.65 31.06
C LYS A 624 5.51 -27.76 30.31
N GLY A 625 5.71 -28.00 29.02
CA GLY A 625 6.63 -27.24 28.19
C GLY A 625 8.12 -27.48 28.46
N THR A 626 8.49 -28.57 29.14
CA THR A 626 9.90 -28.92 29.41
C THR A 626 10.37 -30.17 28.66
N LEU A 627 9.77 -30.47 27.50
CA LEU A 627 10.06 -31.67 26.72
C LEU A 627 11.54 -31.76 26.30
N LEU A 628 12.13 -30.62 25.91
CA LEU A 628 13.52 -30.52 25.45
C LEU A 628 14.47 -30.05 26.57
N LYS A 629 14.05 -30.09 27.83
CA LYS A 629 14.86 -29.63 28.96
C LYS A 629 16.17 -30.41 29.07
N GLY A 630 17.28 -29.67 29.03
CA GLY A 630 18.64 -30.21 29.09
C GLY A 630 19.22 -30.63 27.74
N TYR A 631 18.48 -30.48 26.63
CA TYR A 631 19.05 -30.59 25.29
C TYR A 631 19.65 -29.25 24.85
N THR A 632 20.82 -29.30 24.23
CA THR A 632 21.48 -28.15 23.62
C THR A 632 21.59 -28.38 22.12
N PHE A 633 20.99 -27.47 21.36
CA PHE A 633 20.95 -27.52 19.90
C PHE A 633 21.95 -26.51 19.32
N PHE A 634 22.69 -26.95 18.31
CA PHE A 634 23.56 -26.12 17.47
C PHE A 634 23.03 -26.16 16.05
N VAL A 635 23.03 -25.04 15.33
CA VAL A 635 22.47 -24.94 13.97
C VAL A 635 23.58 -24.59 12.99
N THR A 636 23.67 -25.28 11.86
CA THR A 636 24.68 -24.99 10.82
C THR A 636 24.35 -23.69 10.05
N PRO A 637 25.36 -23.01 9.46
CA PRO A 637 25.19 -21.66 8.91
C PRO A 637 24.15 -21.52 7.77
N ASN A 638 24.06 -22.52 6.89
CA ASN A 638 23.15 -22.49 5.74
C ASN A 638 21.84 -23.24 6.04
N GLY A 639 21.82 -24.17 7.01
CA GLY A 639 20.62 -24.80 7.58
C GLY A 639 19.72 -23.84 8.35
N ALA A 640 20.19 -22.61 8.58
CA ALA A 640 19.49 -21.57 9.31
C ALA A 640 18.23 -21.02 8.62
N THR A 641 18.05 -21.22 7.31
CA THR A 641 16.90 -20.67 6.56
C THR A 641 15.56 -21.26 7.00
N ASP A 642 15.50 -22.56 7.33
CA ASP A 642 14.28 -23.23 7.83
C ASP A 642 14.30 -23.41 9.36
N LEU A 643 15.49 -23.43 9.97
CA LEU A 643 15.70 -23.65 11.41
C LEU A 643 15.75 -22.38 12.27
N GLY A 644 15.78 -21.19 11.66
CA GLY A 644 15.81 -19.91 12.40
C GLY A 644 14.61 -19.74 13.34
N LEU A 645 13.44 -20.23 12.90
CA LEU A 645 12.19 -20.21 13.67
C LEU A 645 12.05 -21.43 14.60
N THR A 646 12.83 -22.50 14.38
CA THR A 646 12.94 -23.65 15.29
C THR A 646 13.50 -23.24 16.66
N ARG A 647 14.27 -22.15 16.74
CA ARG A 647 14.86 -21.68 18.01
C ARG A 647 13.83 -21.28 19.04
N ASP A 648 12.80 -20.56 18.64
CA ASP A 648 11.74 -20.11 19.53
C ASP A 648 10.85 -21.27 19.98
N VAL A 649 10.61 -22.23 19.08
CA VAL A 649 9.86 -23.43 19.40
C VAL A 649 10.66 -24.36 20.34
N VAL A 650 11.97 -24.52 20.11
CA VAL A 650 12.85 -25.29 21.00
C VAL A 650 12.91 -24.67 22.39
N ARG A 651 13.02 -23.34 22.48
CA ARG A 651 12.98 -22.61 23.75
C ARG A 651 11.62 -22.72 24.44
N ALA A 652 10.52 -22.65 23.69
CA ALA A 652 9.16 -22.86 24.22
C ALA A 652 8.97 -24.29 24.79
N ALA A 653 9.71 -25.26 24.28
CA ALA A 653 9.76 -26.63 24.81
C ALA A 653 10.86 -26.86 25.86
N GLY A 654 11.56 -25.80 26.30
CA GLY A 654 12.54 -25.84 27.39
C GLY A 654 13.98 -26.21 26.98
N GLY A 655 14.28 -26.29 25.69
CA GLY A 655 15.62 -26.57 25.15
C GLY A 655 16.48 -25.31 24.98
N GLU A 656 17.79 -25.48 24.95
CA GLU A 656 18.75 -24.39 24.70
C GLU A 656 19.23 -24.42 23.24
N VAL A 657 19.31 -23.27 22.58
CA VAL A 657 19.94 -23.16 21.25
C VAL A 657 21.14 -22.21 21.34
N LYS A 658 22.32 -22.70 20.98
CA LYS A 658 23.59 -21.95 21.05
C LYS A 658 24.12 -21.64 19.65
N ASP A 659 24.64 -20.43 19.51
CA ASP A 659 25.35 -19.99 18.32
C ASP A 659 26.82 -20.41 18.36
N GLY A 660 27.39 -20.70 17.19
CA GLY A 660 28.79 -21.11 17.05
C GLY A 660 29.00 -22.62 17.18
N PHE A 661 30.26 -23.02 17.43
CA PHE A 661 30.65 -24.43 17.46
C PHE A 661 30.62 -24.99 18.89
N PRO A 662 30.27 -26.28 19.07
CA PRO A 662 30.35 -26.93 20.36
C PRO A 662 31.79 -26.94 20.89
N THR A 663 32.00 -26.37 22.06
CA THR A 663 33.25 -26.48 22.82
C THR A 663 33.38 -27.89 23.41
N ALA A 664 34.60 -28.32 23.78
CA ALA A 664 34.82 -29.65 24.38
C ALA A 664 33.95 -29.90 25.63
N ARG A 665 33.64 -28.86 26.40
CA ARG A 665 32.77 -28.91 27.58
C ARG A 665 31.28 -29.02 27.24
N SER A 666 30.87 -28.59 26.04
CA SER A 666 29.47 -28.63 25.58
C SER A 666 29.15 -29.83 24.69
N LYS A 667 30.11 -30.72 24.43
CA LYS A 667 29.86 -32.01 23.77
C LYS A 667 29.38 -33.00 24.82
N THR A 668 28.07 -33.17 24.92
CA THR A 668 27.41 -34.13 25.81
C THR A 668 26.49 -35.03 24.97
N SER A 669 25.97 -36.11 25.55
CA SER A 669 24.98 -36.96 24.87
C SER A 669 23.68 -36.21 24.51
N LYS A 670 23.42 -35.04 25.10
CA LYS A 670 22.25 -34.19 24.81
C LYS A 670 22.56 -33.03 23.87
N THR A 671 23.70 -33.08 23.19
CA THR A 671 24.14 -32.06 22.24
C THR A 671 23.77 -32.49 20.82
N ILE A 672 22.82 -31.78 20.20
CA ILE A 672 22.28 -32.09 18.88
C ILE A 672 22.71 -31.01 17.90
N VAL A 673 23.20 -31.41 16.72
CA VAL A 673 23.50 -30.48 15.63
C VAL A 673 22.41 -30.61 14.57
N LEU A 674 21.71 -29.51 14.29
CA LEU A 674 20.68 -29.42 13.27
C LEU A 674 21.27 -28.85 11.98
N SER A 675 21.01 -29.52 10.88
CA SER A 675 21.53 -29.16 9.56
C SER A 675 20.59 -29.64 8.45
N GLN A 676 20.92 -29.29 7.22
CA GLN A 676 20.33 -29.80 5.97
C GLN A 676 21.42 -30.37 5.05
N GLU A 677 21.05 -31.08 3.99
CA GLU A 677 22.01 -31.73 3.07
C GLU A 677 22.93 -30.76 2.31
N SER A 678 22.44 -29.56 1.96
CA SER A 678 23.24 -28.51 1.31
C SER A 678 24.38 -27.98 2.19
N ASP A 679 24.39 -28.29 3.49
CA ASP A 679 25.41 -27.89 4.46
C ASP A 679 26.50 -28.95 4.66
N LYS A 680 26.54 -29.99 3.83
CA LYS A 680 27.44 -31.15 3.98
C LYS A 680 28.91 -30.76 4.16
N GLU A 681 29.37 -29.69 3.52
CA GLU A 681 30.73 -29.17 3.67
C GLU A 681 31.01 -28.61 5.07
N SER A 682 30.00 -28.01 5.71
CA SER A 682 30.08 -27.46 7.07
C SER A 682 30.06 -28.54 8.14
N TRP A 683 29.61 -29.76 7.84
CA TRP A 683 29.56 -30.87 8.79
C TRP A 683 30.94 -31.24 9.32
N LYS A 684 31.99 -31.07 8.51
CA LYS A 684 33.40 -31.32 8.91
C LYS A 684 33.83 -30.52 10.15
N LYS A 685 33.15 -29.41 10.44
CA LYS A 685 33.41 -28.53 11.60
C LYS A 685 32.81 -29.06 12.91
N TYR A 686 32.03 -30.15 12.87
CA TYR A 686 31.38 -30.77 14.03
C TYR A 686 31.88 -32.22 14.22
N PRO A 687 33.17 -32.45 14.56
CA PRO A 687 33.70 -33.80 14.71
C PRO A 687 33.11 -34.51 15.95
N GLY A 688 32.75 -35.79 15.78
CA GLY A 688 32.25 -36.67 16.85
C GLY A 688 30.81 -36.39 17.31
N LEU A 689 30.01 -35.66 16.54
CA LEU A 689 28.59 -35.39 16.83
C LEU A 689 27.69 -35.88 15.69
N LYS A 690 26.55 -36.48 16.06
CA LYS A 690 25.46 -36.81 15.15
C LYS A 690 24.82 -35.50 14.64
N ILE A 691 24.52 -35.46 13.35
CA ILE A 691 23.88 -34.33 12.68
C ILE A 691 22.48 -34.78 12.24
N TYR A 692 21.48 -33.97 12.53
CA TYR A 692 20.07 -34.28 12.33
C TYR A 692 19.39 -33.23 11.44
N SER A 693 18.32 -33.64 10.75
CA SER A 693 17.40 -32.73 10.08
C SER A 693 16.48 -32.03 11.08
N GLY A 694 15.96 -30.85 10.72
CA GLY A 694 14.96 -30.12 11.52
C GLY A 694 13.67 -30.92 11.78
N GLU A 695 13.38 -31.89 10.91
CA GLU A 695 12.26 -32.82 11.06
C GLU A 695 12.25 -33.60 12.38
N LEU A 696 13.43 -33.88 12.96
CA LEU A 696 13.55 -34.52 14.27
C LEU A 696 12.77 -33.74 15.34
N ILE A 697 12.95 -32.41 15.36
CA ILE A 697 12.33 -31.53 16.36
C ILE A 697 10.85 -31.36 16.07
N TYR A 698 10.48 -31.16 14.81
CA TYR A 698 9.09 -31.01 14.44
C TYR A 698 8.27 -32.26 14.79
N GLN A 699 8.80 -33.46 14.53
CA GLN A 699 8.14 -34.69 14.92
C GLN A 699 8.05 -34.87 16.44
N ALA A 700 9.12 -34.60 17.18
CA ALA A 700 9.13 -34.72 18.64
C ALA A 700 8.13 -33.76 19.32
N LEU A 701 8.06 -32.51 18.86
CA LEU A 701 7.16 -31.49 19.38
C LEU A 701 5.72 -31.72 18.98
N LEU A 702 5.46 -32.10 17.72
CA LEU A 702 4.10 -32.37 17.27
C LEU A 702 3.52 -33.56 18.06
N CYS A 703 4.30 -34.64 18.17
CA CYS A 703 3.90 -35.83 18.91
C CYS A 703 4.01 -35.67 20.44
N GLN A 704 4.67 -34.62 20.94
CA GLN A 704 5.03 -34.47 22.35
C GLN A 704 5.68 -35.75 22.93
N LYS A 705 6.66 -36.31 22.19
CA LYS A 705 7.45 -37.49 22.57
C LYS A 705 8.93 -37.09 22.69
N LYS A 706 9.71 -37.87 23.45
CA LYS A 706 11.17 -37.68 23.51
C LYS A 706 11.77 -37.78 22.11
N LEU A 707 12.88 -37.09 21.89
CA LEU A 707 13.64 -37.15 20.65
C LEU A 707 14.07 -38.61 20.39
N ASP A 708 13.81 -39.09 19.18
CA ASP A 708 14.28 -40.37 18.70
C ASP A 708 15.66 -40.16 18.08
N GLU A 709 16.71 -40.49 18.84
CA GLU A 709 18.11 -40.17 18.48
C GLU A 709 18.65 -40.99 17.30
N ASP A 710 17.84 -41.92 16.77
CA ASP A 710 18.13 -42.73 15.58
C ASP A 710 17.27 -42.32 14.36
N ALA A 711 16.28 -41.42 14.54
CA ALA A 711 15.46 -40.89 13.45
C ALA A 711 16.05 -39.59 12.87
N HIS A 712 15.82 -39.34 11.57
CA HIS A 712 16.21 -38.10 10.87
C HIS A 712 17.69 -37.72 10.96
N VAL A 713 18.57 -38.72 11.11
CA VAL A 713 20.03 -38.54 11.11
C VAL A 713 20.52 -38.28 9.68
N LEU A 714 21.17 -37.14 9.47
CA LEU A 714 21.84 -36.78 8.21
C LEU A 714 23.30 -37.25 8.17
N ARG A 715 23.95 -37.34 9.33
CA ARG A 715 25.30 -37.89 9.47
C ARG A 715 25.51 -38.52 10.83
N GLU A 716 26.00 -39.75 10.83
CA GLU A 716 26.46 -40.44 12.04
C GLU A 716 27.70 -39.78 12.66
N ALA A 717 27.90 -40.00 13.95
CA ALA A 717 29.13 -39.61 14.62
C ALA A 717 30.27 -40.50 14.13
N SER A 718 31.21 -39.97 13.35
CA SER A 718 32.46 -40.65 13.06
C SER A 718 33.28 -40.76 14.35
N GLY A 719 33.71 -41.99 14.67
CA GLY A 719 34.53 -42.34 15.83
C GLY A 719 35.93 -41.75 15.80
#